data_AF-A0A9P1GLH1-F1
#
_entry.id   AF-A0A9P1GLH1-F1
#
_cell.length_a   1.000
_cell.length_b   1.000
_cell.length_c   1.000
_cell.angle_alpha   90.00
_cell.angle_beta   90.00
_cell.angle_gamma   90.00
#
_symmetry.space_group_name_H-M   'P 1'
#
loop_
_entity.id
_entity.type
_entity.pdbx_description
1 polymer ?
#
loop_
_entity_poly.entity_id
_entity_poly.type
_entity_poly.pdbx_seq_one_letter_code
_entity_poly.pdbx_strand_id
1 'polypeptide(L)'
;MQVMLWLLTVATHVVLLAARRTSQADVMETDILDTDQACCCKEALCDVNDTEEIYSPNQGICCKFKSRKCGHIFSFSKFDAKAPDQSFCQKAHHVEYQIPPRSPQGQVIATSDLKPGHPAHTVQNYCDLSSHEEAVGDEASVADEEKTVGSRKGLMQSMVNEITSNSIDVMAKEIFSIYVCTRWAPDSEFLQILQNEISTEQLPNMEPGKLYSTGRFIPLRCSENFQVFSHVALGETSFENFEQQMKSLAEWYAAEKDGAVSDRLAKLTGLKEAKAFDLEAVVNATKTCTDKTGWSVSIHSASVAGLFANCQAVKWWLAKLRDWHRAMPFTSFMSPDEDAAKVAPKEKEQILMCFGKRVASQLHRREGGQHLMTDQNAIGCHGFWDMKQAGSMLARIVKLWRPPTCQLASMELDMKVKIMELMASMNSRLFDALPALLTEEISANSDFDGKALAASSLGVSLMRGMWQAISSSFSALRGHYTRLGQLLGNTVVKWAVCPLKNISTPEEVEKLDMALGTEDDLARYYAEIAYAKWTGHENLLPGEECEDGPLENTKACSLGIMQQDMPEPYKDEKFICPVRPLLPAKQQLEVLQKKKGWCPLRMNSEQMKGASWFYRGRTPQKTQYDMTENSPQKDFQAVRVMHFKSRQDSEFHLWRNFATISLQCTHEEMAETPRWCKDPQVHHSSSSTNAVLDSMGRAGRGTKRFVQQGLHKAGMAEEPHSNSAGGKAFGHWLYNRRKGAEAWIKDTTDAWFGKASDRYDKLRERSFLEIEAAELLHSLSFQRELESTGADSKRKQRYDRFASIAACKTMDPEMEFELKYEGIDDALQMARKAHQKFEKSIFGGPSFTVKLMGVGILQMSSFKSAWVDFHTLLQAGNEHWVATKNAMLGSLAGTISARGGESVRASDLMGFEATFHCGSRKEMHDLEPKEASAEKKATSSFSQCVIDGAKKNKELREASPAAPYLRDEVVVRVDFRSFEKCGLHLKPTSNGNETRNPVYETFQSISGCRSIEKPEKSEEYPQRIKDKVNSKGYRGLLLGSGMPDEMLFEIVIDPEDFLQEVPLE
;
A
#
# COMPACT_ATOMS: atom_id res chain seq x y z
N MET A 1 48.55 10.49 5.84
CA MET A 1 47.92 10.39 4.51
C MET A 1 46.41 10.02 4.53
N GLN A 2 45.77 9.90 5.71
CA GLN A 2 44.31 9.68 5.84
C GLN A 2 43.52 10.93 6.30
N VAL A 3 44.19 12.05 6.56
CA VAL A 3 43.54 13.32 6.96
C VAL A 3 43.35 14.27 5.76
N MET A 4 44.09 14.09 4.66
CA MET A 4 43.93 14.87 3.43
C MET A 4 42.74 14.43 2.57
N LEU A 5 42.24 13.20 2.73
CA LEU A 5 41.10 12.71 1.94
C LEU A 5 39.74 13.16 2.50
N TRP A 6 39.69 13.66 3.74
CA TRP A 6 38.46 14.13 4.38
C TRP A 6 38.19 15.62 4.11
N LEU A 7 39.23 16.41 3.83
CA LEU A 7 39.11 17.83 3.47
C LEU A 7 38.71 18.04 2.00
N LEU A 8 38.94 17.06 1.12
CA LEU A 8 38.57 17.13 -0.30
C LEU A 8 37.10 16.78 -0.57
N THR A 9 36.41 16.07 0.35
CA THR A 9 34.99 15.71 0.19
C THR A 9 34.04 16.82 0.67
N VAL A 10 34.49 17.70 1.56
CA VAL A 10 33.69 18.84 2.04
C VAL A 10 33.72 20.03 1.06
N ALA A 11 34.79 20.15 0.25
CA ALA A 11 34.93 21.23 -0.73
C ALA A 11 34.06 21.05 -1.99
N THR A 12 33.72 19.82 -2.38
CA THR A 12 32.90 19.53 -3.58
C THR A 12 31.39 19.66 -3.33
N HIS A 13 30.93 19.65 -2.08
CA HIS A 13 29.51 19.86 -1.74
C HIS A 13 29.11 21.33 -1.61
N VAL A 14 30.06 22.26 -1.53
CA VAL A 14 29.78 23.70 -1.46
C VAL A 14 29.70 24.35 -2.85
N VAL A 15 30.27 23.72 -3.88
CA VAL A 15 30.28 24.27 -5.26
C VAL A 15 29.10 23.77 -6.12
N LEU A 16 28.39 22.72 -5.72
CA LEU A 16 27.23 22.16 -6.46
C LEU A 16 25.86 22.66 -5.98
N LEU A 17 25.79 23.47 -4.92
CA LEU A 17 24.56 24.13 -4.45
C LEU A 17 24.34 25.53 -5.05
N ALA A 18 25.23 26.01 -5.93
CA ALA A 18 25.13 27.31 -6.60
C ALA A 18 24.57 27.25 -8.04
N ALA A 19 24.17 26.08 -8.56
CA ALA A 19 23.76 25.92 -9.96
C ALA A 19 22.38 25.26 -10.16
N ARG A 20 21.40 25.58 -9.31
CA ARG A 20 20.00 25.16 -9.55
C ARG A 20 18.98 26.14 -8.94
N ARG A 21 18.98 27.38 -9.42
CA ARG A 21 17.85 28.32 -9.29
C ARG A 21 17.93 29.37 -10.41
N THR A 22 17.53 28.98 -11.62
CA THR A 22 17.20 29.91 -12.70
C THR A 22 16.16 29.27 -13.61
N SER A 23 14.89 29.37 -13.22
CA SER A 23 13.76 29.46 -14.15
C SER A 23 12.51 29.95 -13.39
N GLN A 24 12.60 31.15 -12.84
CA GLN A 24 11.42 32.01 -12.79
C GLN A 24 11.68 33.09 -13.83
N ALA A 25 10.85 33.06 -14.87
CA ALA A 25 10.76 34.14 -15.83
C ALA A 25 10.24 35.35 -15.06
N ASP A 26 11.15 36.28 -14.74
CA ASP A 26 10.78 37.63 -14.38
C ASP A 26 10.13 38.26 -15.59
N VAL A 27 8.84 38.56 -15.43
CA VAL A 27 8.14 39.56 -16.22
C VAL A 27 8.90 40.87 -15.97
N MET A 28 9.54 41.41 -17.01
CA MET A 28 10.00 42.80 -17.03
C MET A 28 8.77 43.70 -16.91
N GLU A 29 8.39 43.99 -15.67
CA GLU A 29 7.48 45.08 -15.35
C GLU A 29 8.30 46.37 -15.49
N THR A 30 7.85 47.20 -16.41
CA THR A 30 8.44 48.49 -16.77
C THR A 30 8.56 49.40 -15.55
N ASP A 31 9.76 49.92 -15.31
CA ASP A 31 10.06 51.00 -14.35
C ASP A 31 9.12 52.20 -14.57
N ILE A 32 8.03 52.22 -13.82
CA ILE A 32 7.35 53.45 -13.45
C ILE A 32 8.12 53.98 -12.24
N LEU A 33 8.60 55.21 -12.34
CA LEU A 33 9.15 56.00 -11.23
C LEU A 33 8.07 56.21 -10.16
N ASP A 34 7.77 55.16 -9.40
CA ASP A 34 6.99 55.25 -8.18
C ASP A 34 7.99 55.49 -7.04
N THR A 35 7.72 56.52 -6.24
CA THR A 35 8.55 56.85 -5.08
C THR A 35 8.43 55.73 -4.05
N ASP A 36 9.30 54.72 -4.14
CA ASP A 36 9.33 53.51 -3.30
C ASP A 36 9.56 53.85 -1.82
N GLN A 37 8.50 54.28 -1.14
CA GLN A 37 8.51 54.46 0.30
C GLN A 37 8.54 53.07 0.96
N ALA A 38 9.61 52.76 1.69
CA ALA A 38 9.72 51.53 2.44
C ALA A 38 8.94 51.65 3.75
N CYS A 39 8.01 50.73 4.00
CA CYS A 39 7.30 50.65 5.28
C CYS A 39 8.20 50.02 6.35
N CYS A 40 8.61 50.82 7.34
CA CYS A 40 9.54 50.42 8.40
C CYS A 40 8.87 50.52 9.77
N CYS A 41 9.23 49.63 10.68
CA CYS A 41 8.62 49.49 12.00
C CYS A 41 9.66 49.55 13.14
N LYS A 42 9.20 49.90 14.34
CA LYS A 42 9.92 49.80 15.62
C LYS A 42 9.08 49.01 16.63
N GLU A 43 9.70 48.17 17.45
CA GLU A 43 9.04 47.42 18.55
C GLU A 43 8.78 48.34 19.76
N ALA A 44 8.01 49.40 19.54
CA ALA A 44 7.64 50.36 20.58
C ALA A 44 6.32 51.06 20.21
N LEU A 45 5.73 51.76 21.19
CA LEU A 45 4.63 52.68 20.93
C LEU A 45 5.06 53.79 19.95
N CYS A 46 4.10 54.30 19.20
CA CYS A 46 4.33 55.48 18.36
C CYS A 46 4.58 56.71 19.24
N ASP A 47 5.41 57.61 18.73
CA ASP A 47 5.64 58.89 19.38
C ASP A 47 4.38 59.74 19.18
N VAL A 48 3.77 60.19 20.30
CA VAL A 48 2.46 60.88 20.32
C VAL A 48 2.44 62.16 19.44
N ASN A 49 3.61 62.68 19.08
CA ASN A 49 3.77 63.90 18.30
C ASN A 49 3.92 63.64 16.78
N ASP A 50 4.04 62.39 16.32
CA ASP A 50 4.23 62.07 14.90
C ASP A 50 2.94 61.47 14.32
N THR A 51 2.27 62.24 13.45
CA THR A 51 1.00 61.85 12.83
C THR A 51 1.15 60.84 11.69
N GLU A 52 2.36 60.60 11.22
CA GLU A 52 2.65 59.62 10.15
C GLU A 52 2.92 58.21 10.70
N GLU A 53 3.00 58.09 12.04
CA GLU A 53 3.24 56.84 12.74
C GLU A 53 1.93 56.08 13.01
N ILE A 54 1.83 54.85 12.50
CA ILE A 54 0.67 53.96 12.73
C ILE A 54 1.06 52.87 13.71
N TYR A 55 0.39 52.87 14.87
CA TYR A 55 0.56 51.82 15.87
C TYR A 55 -0.30 50.61 15.52
N SER A 56 0.32 49.43 15.43
CA SER A 56 -0.35 48.15 15.29
C SER A 56 -0.45 47.47 16.66
N PRO A 57 -1.57 47.67 17.40
CA PRO A 57 -1.73 47.15 18.75
C PRO A 57 -1.64 45.63 18.85
N ASN A 58 -2.01 44.91 17.79
CA ASN A 58 -1.96 43.45 17.78
C ASN A 58 -0.53 42.90 17.78
N GLN A 59 0.40 43.62 17.16
CA GLN A 59 1.79 43.19 16.96
C GLN A 59 2.77 43.95 17.87
N GLY A 60 2.28 44.96 18.61
CA GLY A 60 3.12 45.78 19.49
C GLY A 60 4.15 46.65 18.76
N ILE A 61 3.95 46.89 17.47
CA ILE A 61 4.89 47.65 16.62
C ILE A 61 4.27 48.97 16.16
N CYS A 62 5.11 49.98 16.04
CA CYS A 62 4.77 51.24 15.38
C CYS A 62 5.45 51.28 14.02
N CYS A 63 4.73 51.65 12.96
CA CYS A 63 5.24 51.64 11.59
C CYS A 63 5.02 52.99 10.90
N LYS A 64 5.95 53.37 10.01
CA LYS A 64 5.80 54.53 9.11
C LYS A 64 6.54 54.34 7.80
N PHE A 65 6.07 55.05 6.78
CA PHE A 65 6.75 55.12 5.49
C PHE A 65 8.06 55.90 5.60
N LYS A 66 9.11 55.37 4.97
CA LYS A 66 10.41 56.03 4.85
C LYS A 66 10.82 56.14 3.39
N SER A 67 11.43 57.26 3.05
CA SER A 67 12.07 57.47 1.74
C SER A 67 13.32 56.60 1.51
N ARG A 68 13.79 55.86 2.52
CA ARG A 68 14.95 54.96 2.45
C ARG A 68 14.58 53.59 3.01
N LYS A 69 15.25 52.55 2.50
CA LYS A 69 15.08 51.16 2.97
C LYS A 69 15.28 51.04 4.48
N CYS A 70 14.50 50.18 5.12
CA CYS A 70 14.60 49.88 6.56
C CYS A 70 16.00 49.36 6.90
N GLY A 71 16.60 49.83 8.01
CA GLY A 71 17.95 49.43 8.42
C GLY A 71 19.10 50.09 7.64
N HIS A 72 18.85 51.12 6.83
CA HIS A 72 19.91 51.83 6.10
C HIS A 72 20.96 52.43 7.06
N ILE A 73 22.26 52.31 6.73
CA ILE A 73 23.37 52.70 7.63
C ILE A 73 23.38 54.19 8.01
N PHE A 74 22.75 55.04 7.19
CA PHE A 74 22.58 56.47 7.44
C PHE A 74 21.17 56.84 7.98
N SER A 75 20.34 55.87 8.35
CA SER A 75 19.04 56.10 8.99
C SER A 75 19.22 56.10 10.51
N PHE A 76 19.35 57.27 11.13
CA PHE A 76 19.40 57.46 12.60
C PHE A 76 18.04 57.20 13.31
N SER A 77 17.06 56.63 12.60
CA SER A 77 15.71 56.41 13.09
C SER A 77 15.57 55.00 13.65
N LYS A 78 14.87 54.87 14.79
CA LYS A 78 14.54 53.61 15.49
C LYS A 78 13.67 52.63 14.68
N PHE A 79 13.23 53.01 13.48
CA PHE A 79 12.42 52.17 12.59
C PHE A 79 13.32 51.42 11.61
N ASP A 80 14.00 50.40 12.11
CA ASP A 80 14.97 49.59 11.39
C ASP A 80 14.39 48.26 10.88
N ALA A 81 13.33 47.76 11.53
CA ALA A 81 12.64 46.55 11.10
C ALA A 81 11.79 46.78 9.86
N LYS A 82 11.81 45.83 8.93
CA LYS A 82 10.87 45.81 7.79
C LYS A 82 9.49 45.38 8.29
N ALA A 83 8.45 46.10 7.88
CA ALA A 83 7.08 45.69 8.19
C ALA A 83 6.75 44.31 7.59
N PRO A 84 5.85 43.52 8.22
CA PRO A 84 5.36 42.27 7.63
C PRO A 84 4.74 42.47 6.25
N ASP A 85 4.02 43.58 6.07
CA ASP A 85 3.42 44.03 4.82
C ASP A 85 3.36 45.58 4.77
N GLN A 86 3.29 46.17 3.57
CA GLN A 86 3.21 47.63 3.39
C GLN A 86 1.96 48.25 4.02
N SER A 87 0.86 47.49 4.13
CA SER A 87 -0.39 47.99 4.73
C SER A 87 -0.25 48.43 6.19
N PHE A 88 0.77 47.95 6.92
CA PHE A 88 1.06 48.35 8.30
C PHE A 88 1.40 49.84 8.45
N CYS A 89 1.86 50.49 7.38
CA CYS A 89 2.10 51.93 7.36
C CYS A 89 0.92 52.74 6.80
N GLN A 90 -0.15 52.08 6.35
CA GLN A 90 -1.35 52.72 5.81
C GLN A 90 -2.52 52.71 6.80
N LYS A 91 -2.67 51.61 7.55
CA LYS A 91 -3.74 51.44 8.54
C LYS A 91 -3.32 50.49 9.65
N ALA A 92 -3.95 50.64 10.82
CA ALA A 92 -3.80 49.67 11.89
C ALA A 92 -4.26 48.30 11.39
N HIS A 93 -3.36 47.31 11.41
CA HIS A 93 -3.65 45.98 10.89
C HIS A 93 -4.45 45.20 11.93
N HIS A 94 -5.75 45.04 11.68
CA HIS A 94 -6.63 44.14 12.41
C HIS A 94 -7.30 43.21 11.41
N VAL A 95 -6.91 41.93 11.44
CA VAL A 95 -7.66 40.88 10.76
C VAL A 95 -8.78 40.48 11.71
N GLU A 96 -9.99 40.93 11.42
CA GLU A 96 -11.18 40.41 12.10
C GLU A 96 -11.40 38.97 11.64
N TYR A 97 -11.71 38.08 12.56
CA TYR A 97 -12.19 36.76 12.22
C TYR A 97 -13.48 36.92 11.44
N GLN A 98 -13.38 36.69 10.13
CA GLN A 98 -14.56 36.62 9.28
C GLN A 98 -15.32 35.37 9.70
N ILE A 99 -16.47 35.56 10.37
CA ILE A 99 -17.39 34.46 10.62
C ILE A 99 -17.70 33.90 9.25
N PRO A 100 -17.36 32.63 8.99
CA PRO A 100 -17.81 32.00 7.78
C PRO A 100 -19.34 32.13 7.71
N PRO A 101 -19.95 32.29 6.53
CA PRO A 101 -21.39 32.34 6.41
C PRO A 101 -21.97 31.12 7.14
N ARG A 102 -22.61 31.36 8.29
CA ARG A 102 -23.19 30.28 9.08
C ARG A 102 -24.22 29.61 8.20
N SER A 103 -24.12 28.30 8.05
CA SER A 103 -25.28 27.53 7.61
C SER A 103 -26.36 27.81 8.66
N PRO A 104 -27.54 28.36 8.31
CA PRO A 104 -28.56 28.73 9.29
C PRO A 104 -28.99 27.47 10.05
N GLN A 105 -28.45 27.31 11.26
CA GLN A 105 -28.75 26.19 12.14
C GLN A 105 -29.94 26.58 13.00
N GLY A 106 -31.06 25.87 12.83
CA GLY A 106 -32.09 25.73 13.87
C GLY A 106 -33.20 26.79 13.94
N GLN A 107 -33.33 27.71 13.00
CA GLN A 107 -34.63 28.39 12.83
C GLN A 107 -35.60 27.44 12.12
N VAL A 108 -36.87 27.44 12.52
CA VAL A 108 -37.94 26.74 11.78
C VAL A 108 -37.95 27.35 10.38
N ILE A 109 -37.32 26.65 9.44
CA ILE A 109 -37.07 27.16 8.10
C ILE A 109 -38.43 27.25 7.41
N ALA A 110 -38.81 28.45 6.96
CA ALA A 110 -40.00 28.59 6.12
C ALA A 110 -39.79 27.75 4.85
N THR A 111 -40.86 27.24 4.26
CA THR A 111 -40.82 26.42 3.03
C THR A 111 -39.96 27.09 1.93
N SER A 112 -40.03 28.42 1.85
CA SER A 112 -39.27 29.28 0.93
C SER A 112 -37.77 29.32 1.19
N ASP A 113 -37.36 29.05 2.43
CA ASP A 113 -36.00 29.22 2.93
C ASP A 113 -35.27 27.86 2.99
N LEU A 114 -35.97 26.77 2.67
CA LEU A 114 -35.38 25.45 2.60
C LEU A 114 -34.34 25.40 1.49
N LYS A 115 -33.15 24.92 1.82
CA LYS A 115 -32.03 24.86 0.88
C LYS A 115 -32.28 23.80 -0.19
N PRO A 116 -32.22 24.15 -1.48
CA PRO A 116 -32.26 23.19 -2.58
C PRO A 116 -31.34 21.97 -2.38
N GLY A 117 -31.86 20.76 -2.62
CA GLY A 117 -31.13 19.49 -2.46
C GLY A 117 -31.26 18.84 -1.08
N HIS A 118 -31.67 19.57 -0.03
CA HIS A 118 -31.94 18.96 1.28
C HIS A 118 -33.19 18.05 1.22
N PRO A 119 -33.26 16.91 1.95
CA PRO A 119 -34.47 16.08 1.99
C PRO A 119 -35.74 16.88 2.26
N ALA A 120 -35.68 17.82 3.21
CA ALA A 120 -36.76 18.77 3.50
C ALA A 120 -37.21 19.58 2.27
N HIS A 121 -36.28 20.22 1.57
CA HIS A 121 -36.58 21.01 0.37
C HIS A 121 -37.16 20.10 -0.72
N THR A 122 -36.50 18.97 -0.97
CA THR A 122 -36.88 18.05 -2.04
C THR A 122 -38.29 17.53 -1.81
N VAL A 123 -38.58 17.08 -0.59
CA VAL A 123 -39.92 16.62 -0.21
C VAL A 123 -40.93 17.76 -0.35
N GLN A 124 -40.67 18.94 0.21
CA GLN A 124 -41.67 20.02 0.18
C GLN A 124 -41.93 20.59 -1.22
N ASN A 125 -40.89 20.67 -2.06
CA ASN A 125 -40.99 21.30 -3.37
C ASN A 125 -41.37 20.34 -4.49
N TYR A 126 -40.99 19.07 -4.42
CA TYR A 126 -41.25 18.11 -5.49
C TYR A 126 -42.25 17.02 -5.12
N CYS A 127 -42.65 16.84 -3.85
CA CYS A 127 -43.75 15.92 -3.55
C CYS A 127 -45.09 16.49 -3.97
N ASP A 128 -45.84 15.73 -4.75
CA ASP A 128 -47.26 15.95 -4.90
C ASP A 128 -47.96 15.55 -3.60
N LEU A 129 -48.73 16.50 -3.12
CA LEU A 129 -49.42 16.44 -1.86
C LEU A 129 -50.94 16.57 -2.12
N SER A 130 -51.39 16.98 -3.31
CA SER A 130 -52.83 17.17 -3.55
C SER A 130 -53.62 15.86 -3.55
N SER A 131 -53.03 14.70 -3.86
CA SER A 131 -53.74 13.41 -3.90
C SER A 131 -54.29 12.91 -2.54
N HIS A 132 -53.88 13.54 -1.43
CA HIS A 132 -54.44 13.26 -0.10
C HIS A 132 -55.59 14.20 0.30
N GLU A 133 -55.93 15.18 -0.54
CA GLU A 133 -57.01 16.16 -0.28
C GLU A 133 -58.39 15.60 -0.64
N GLU A 134 -58.49 14.71 -1.63
CA GLU A 134 -59.78 14.17 -2.10
C GLU A 134 -60.42 13.12 -1.17
N ALA A 135 -59.72 12.67 -0.13
CA ALA A 135 -60.23 11.65 0.80
C ALA A 135 -60.97 12.22 2.03
N VAL A 136 -60.98 13.53 2.21
CA VAL A 136 -61.72 14.21 3.29
C VAL A 136 -62.97 14.83 2.66
N GLY A 137 -64.09 14.11 2.73
CA GLY A 137 -65.34 14.49 2.06
C GLY A 137 -65.83 15.91 2.38
N ASP A 138 -66.58 16.47 1.43
CA ASP A 138 -67.06 17.86 1.28
C ASP A 138 -67.85 18.50 2.46
N GLU A 139 -67.85 17.92 3.66
CA GLU A 139 -68.57 18.44 4.83
C GLU A 139 -67.67 19.01 5.94
N ALA A 140 -66.35 19.08 5.74
CA ALA A 140 -65.45 19.67 6.74
C ALA A 140 -65.55 21.20 6.77
N SER A 141 -65.78 21.75 7.97
CA SER A 141 -65.89 23.20 8.19
C SER A 141 -64.55 23.91 7.94
N VAL A 142 -64.56 25.21 7.62
CA VAL A 142 -63.34 26.03 7.42
C VAL A 142 -62.37 25.98 8.62
N ALA A 143 -62.85 25.64 9.82
CA ALA A 143 -62.02 25.44 11.01
C ALA A 143 -61.28 24.08 11.04
N ASP A 144 -61.75 23.09 10.29
CA ASP A 144 -61.12 21.77 10.14
C ASP A 144 -60.03 21.76 9.04
N GLU A 145 -60.11 22.65 8.05
CA GLU A 145 -59.05 22.87 7.05
C GLU A 145 -57.74 23.35 7.71
N GLU A 146 -57.81 24.26 8.68
CA GLU A 146 -56.60 24.79 9.34
C GLU A 146 -55.91 23.72 10.22
N LYS A 147 -56.69 22.84 10.86
CA LYS A 147 -56.17 21.68 11.63
C LYS A 147 -55.59 20.59 10.75
N THR A 148 -56.19 20.32 9.59
CA THR A 148 -55.69 19.31 8.64
C THR A 148 -54.39 19.77 7.99
N VAL A 149 -54.27 21.04 7.61
CA VAL A 149 -53.01 21.63 7.09
C VAL A 149 -51.89 21.59 8.13
N GLY A 150 -52.19 21.90 9.40
CA GLY A 150 -51.21 21.81 10.50
C GLY A 150 -50.73 20.38 10.76
N SER A 151 -51.65 19.40 10.74
CA SER A 151 -51.33 17.97 10.94
C SER A 151 -50.47 17.43 9.80
N ARG A 152 -50.74 17.86 8.56
CA ARG A 152 -49.97 17.51 7.36
C ARG A 152 -48.54 18.04 7.40
N LYS A 153 -48.36 19.31 7.78
CA LYS A 153 -47.03 19.90 7.95
C LYS A 153 -46.24 19.19 9.05
N GLY A 154 -46.92 18.78 10.12
CA GLY A 154 -46.34 17.94 11.18
C GLY A 154 -45.86 16.57 10.68
N LEU A 155 -46.70 15.85 9.92
CA LEU A 155 -46.34 14.55 9.35
C LEU A 155 -45.16 14.66 8.36
N MET A 156 -45.21 15.65 7.46
CA MET A 156 -44.15 15.86 6.48
C MET A 156 -42.83 16.24 7.16
N GLN A 157 -42.86 17.10 8.18
CA GLN A 157 -41.68 17.41 8.96
C GLN A 157 -41.15 16.19 9.70
N SER A 158 -42.03 15.35 10.26
CA SER A 158 -41.63 14.09 10.91
C SER A 158 -40.95 13.15 9.91
N MET A 159 -41.51 13.00 8.71
CA MET A 159 -40.93 12.16 7.64
C MET A 159 -39.57 12.70 7.18
N VAL A 160 -39.48 14.01 6.96
CA VAL A 160 -38.23 14.68 6.61
C VAL A 160 -37.17 14.50 7.69
N ASN A 161 -37.56 14.67 8.96
CA ASN A 161 -36.67 14.48 10.10
C ASN A 161 -36.18 13.03 10.14
N GLU A 162 -37.09 12.05 10.00
CA GLU A 162 -36.76 10.62 10.00
C GLU A 162 -35.77 10.27 8.87
N ILE A 163 -36.02 10.75 7.65
CA ILE A 163 -35.14 10.55 6.49
C ILE A 163 -33.76 11.17 6.74
N THR A 164 -33.73 12.36 7.34
CA THR A 164 -32.48 13.10 7.56
C THR A 164 -31.67 12.51 8.72
N SER A 165 -32.31 12.16 9.84
CA SER A 165 -31.63 11.67 11.04
C SER A 165 -31.22 10.21 10.96
N ASN A 166 -31.96 9.38 10.21
CA ASN A 166 -31.72 7.93 10.15
C ASN A 166 -30.96 7.50 8.89
N SER A 167 -30.43 8.44 8.12
CA SER A 167 -29.61 8.13 6.96
C SER A 167 -28.20 7.71 7.39
N ILE A 168 -27.75 6.53 6.95
CA ILE A 168 -26.36 6.05 7.14
C ILE A 168 -25.37 7.04 6.53
N ASP A 169 -25.73 7.67 5.42
CA ASP A 169 -24.93 8.71 4.77
C ASP A 169 -24.74 9.93 5.68
N VAL A 170 -25.81 10.41 6.31
CA VAL A 170 -25.74 11.54 7.26
C VAL A 170 -24.94 11.16 8.50
N MET A 171 -25.19 9.98 9.07
CA MET A 171 -24.43 9.48 10.23
C MET A 171 -22.93 9.38 9.95
N ALA A 172 -22.55 8.88 8.76
CA ALA A 172 -21.15 8.80 8.36
C ALA A 172 -20.56 10.20 8.12
N LYS A 173 -21.26 11.07 7.38
CA LYS A 173 -20.81 12.41 7.00
C LYS A 173 -20.66 13.36 8.17
N GLU A 174 -21.55 13.32 9.16
CA GLU A 174 -21.49 14.20 10.35
C GLU A 174 -20.24 14.00 11.20
N ILE A 175 -19.59 12.85 11.10
CA ILE A 175 -18.36 12.55 11.85
C ILE A 175 -17.15 13.22 11.20
N PHE A 176 -17.21 13.54 9.91
CA PHE A 176 -16.19 14.32 9.22
C PHE A 176 -16.36 15.80 9.56
N SER A 177 -15.94 16.15 10.77
CA SER A 177 -15.79 17.53 11.19
C SER A 177 -14.49 17.74 11.92
N ILE A 178 -14.10 19.00 12.03
CA ILE A 178 -12.93 19.43 12.81
C ILE A 178 -13.40 20.50 13.79
N TYR A 179 -12.91 20.46 15.01
CA TYR A 179 -12.99 21.61 15.90
C TYR A 179 -11.62 21.87 16.51
N VAL A 180 -11.39 23.13 16.83
CA VAL A 180 -10.16 23.59 17.47
C VAL A 180 -10.50 24.17 18.82
N CYS A 181 -9.65 23.93 19.81
CA CYS A 181 -9.75 24.51 21.13
C CYS A 181 -8.47 25.29 21.42
N THR A 182 -8.59 26.50 21.93
CA THR A 182 -7.47 27.29 22.41
C THR A 182 -7.41 27.20 23.93
N ARG A 183 -6.21 26.96 24.48
CA ARG A 183 -5.91 27.18 25.89
C ARG A 183 -6.25 28.62 26.25
N TRP A 184 -7.20 28.77 27.18
CA TRP A 184 -7.76 30.05 27.54
C TRP A 184 -7.37 30.46 28.96
N ALA A 185 -7.66 31.71 29.31
CA ALA A 185 -7.51 32.20 30.67
C ALA A 185 -8.71 31.79 31.53
N PRO A 186 -8.51 31.47 32.83
CA PRO A 186 -9.62 31.16 33.74
C PRO A 186 -10.45 32.43 34.01
N ASP A 187 -11.71 32.42 33.59
CA ASP A 187 -12.69 33.47 33.93
C ASP A 187 -13.39 33.17 35.27
N SER A 188 -14.30 34.05 35.67
CA SER A 188 -15.03 33.93 36.94
C SER A 188 -15.88 32.65 37.02
N GLU A 189 -16.47 32.22 35.90
CA GLU A 189 -17.24 30.98 35.80
C GLU A 189 -16.33 29.76 35.98
N PHE A 190 -15.20 29.72 35.27
CA PHE A 190 -14.24 28.65 35.36
C PHE A 190 -13.64 28.50 36.76
N LEU A 191 -13.35 29.61 37.44
CA LEU A 191 -12.85 29.57 38.81
C LEU A 191 -13.86 28.99 39.80
N GLN A 192 -15.16 29.20 39.58
CA GLN A 192 -16.21 28.57 40.37
C GLN A 192 -16.27 27.06 40.12
N ILE A 193 -16.18 26.64 38.86
CA ILE A 193 -16.10 25.21 38.50
C ILE A 193 -14.88 24.58 39.17
N LEU A 194 -13.70 25.20 39.04
CA LEU A 194 -12.46 24.72 39.63
C LEU A 194 -12.54 24.58 41.15
N GLN A 195 -13.08 25.58 41.85
CA GLN A 195 -13.28 25.53 43.30
C GLN A 195 -14.22 24.39 43.69
N ASN A 196 -15.29 24.19 42.91
CA ASN A 196 -16.21 23.08 43.13
C ASN A 196 -15.52 21.72 42.94
N GLU A 197 -14.76 21.53 41.85
CA GLU A 197 -14.01 20.29 41.59
C GLU A 197 -12.97 19.99 42.69
N ILE A 198 -12.31 21.02 43.24
CA ILE A 198 -11.44 20.88 44.43
C ILE A 198 -12.26 20.46 45.66
N SER A 199 -13.40 21.10 45.90
CA SER A 199 -14.25 20.83 47.07
C SER A 199 -14.88 19.44 47.05
N THR A 200 -15.11 18.89 45.85
CA THR A 200 -15.64 17.53 45.62
C THR A 200 -14.52 16.49 45.43
N GLU A 201 -13.28 16.85 45.77
CA GLU A 201 -12.09 15.98 45.71
C GLU A 201 -11.80 15.37 44.32
N GLN A 202 -12.32 15.97 43.25
CA GLN A 202 -12.03 15.55 41.88
C GLN A 202 -10.69 16.12 41.39
N LEU A 203 -10.25 17.23 42.00
CA LEU A 203 -8.94 17.83 41.80
C LEU A 203 -8.17 17.86 43.14
N PRO A 204 -6.82 17.82 43.09
CA PRO A 204 -6.04 17.92 44.30
C PRO A 204 -6.24 19.27 44.97
N ASN A 205 -6.28 19.27 46.31
CA ASN A 205 -6.47 20.48 47.13
C ASN A 205 -5.24 21.41 47.04
N MET A 206 -5.19 22.18 45.95
CA MET A 206 -4.15 23.13 45.62
C MET A 206 -4.77 24.49 45.33
N GLU A 207 -3.97 25.55 45.46
CA GLU A 207 -4.40 26.89 45.05
C GLU A 207 -4.80 26.87 43.55
N PRO A 208 -5.95 27.46 43.15
CA PRO A 208 -6.41 27.49 41.76
C PRO A 208 -5.36 27.94 40.74
N GLY A 209 -4.53 28.95 41.09
CA GLY A 209 -3.44 29.41 40.23
C GLY A 209 -2.36 28.34 40.00
N LYS A 210 -2.11 27.48 40.98
CA LYS A 210 -1.16 26.37 40.87
C LYS A 210 -1.68 25.26 39.96
N LEU A 211 -2.96 24.91 40.05
CA LEU A 211 -3.57 23.92 39.15
C LEU A 211 -3.50 24.35 37.69
N TYR A 212 -3.76 25.64 37.43
CA TYR A 212 -3.62 26.22 36.10
C TYR A 212 -2.17 26.23 35.60
N SER A 213 -1.23 26.79 36.39
CA SER A 213 0.19 26.90 36.00
C SER A 213 0.89 25.56 35.81
N THR A 214 0.42 24.50 36.48
CA THR A 214 0.95 23.14 36.36
C THR A 214 0.26 22.31 35.26
N GLY A 215 -0.73 22.88 34.57
CA GLY A 215 -1.49 22.17 33.53
C GLY A 215 -2.39 21.05 34.07
N ARG A 216 -2.64 20.99 35.39
CA ARG A 216 -3.57 20.02 35.99
C ARG A 216 -5.03 20.39 35.77
N PHE A 217 -5.31 21.65 35.43
CA PHE A 217 -6.62 22.11 35.04
C PHE A 217 -6.51 23.18 33.96
N ILE A 218 -6.91 22.85 32.74
CA ILE A 218 -6.68 23.67 31.54
C ILE A 218 -8.02 24.21 31.03
N PRO A 219 -8.28 25.52 31.13
CA PRO A 219 -9.41 26.18 30.47
C PRO A 219 -9.24 26.13 28.97
N LEU A 220 -10.31 25.79 28.27
CA LEU A 220 -10.36 25.75 26.82
C LEU A 220 -11.50 26.61 26.31
N ARG A 221 -11.26 27.33 25.23
CA ARG A 221 -12.33 27.86 24.38
C ARG A 221 -12.26 27.20 23.02
N CYS A 222 -13.38 26.64 22.57
CA CYS A 222 -13.43 25.86 21.35
C CYS A 222 -14.30 26.50 20.28
N SER A 223 -13.93 26.27 19.02
CA SER A 223 -14.69 26.65 17.83
C SER A 223 -16.00 25.87 17.72
N GLU A 224 -16.84 26.29 16.78
CA GLU A 224 -17.86 25.41 16.21
C GLU A 224 -17.21 24.21 15.48
N ASN A 225 -17.99 23.18 15.18
CA ASN A 225 -17.53 22.07 14.35
C ASN A 225 -17.52 22.52 12.89
N PHE A 226 -16.36 22.58 12.27
CA PHE A 226 -16.18 22.76 10.83
C PHE A 226 -16.53 21.45 10.13
N GLN A 227 -17.73 21.38 9.56
CA GLN A 227 -18.22 20.20 8.85
C GLN A 227 -17.59 20.13 7.45
N VAL A 228 -17.00 18.99 7.10
CA VAL A 228 -16.51 18.74 5.73
C VAL A 228 -17.70 18.60 4.79
N PHE A 229 -18.73 17.90 5.24
CA PHE A 229 -20.00 17.71 4.54
C PHE A 229 -21.07 18.62 5.13
N SER A 230 -20.92 19.92 4.92
CA SER A 230 -21.91 20.92 5.33
C SER A 230 -23.06 21.04 4.33
N HIS A 231 -24.23 21.50 4.79
CA HIS A 231 -25.35 21.79 3.89
C HIS A 231 -25.11 23.07 3.08
N VAL A 232 -24.91 22.92 1.77
CA VAL A 232 -24.67 24.00 0.79
C VAL A 232 -25.86 24.17 -0.17
N ALA A 233 -25.89 25.24 -0.97
CA ALA A 233 -26.95 25.48 -1.95
C ALA A 233 -26.83 24.55 -3.18
N LEU A 234 -27.85 24.52 -4.05
CA LEU A 234 -27.77 23.75 -5.30
C LEU A 234 -26.59 24.25 -6.15
N GLY A 235 -25.73 23.34 -6.60
CA GLY A 235 -24.57 23.68 -7.43
C GLY A 235 -23.33 24.12 -6.66
N GLU A 236 -23.43 24.28 -5.33
CA GLU A 236 -22.28 24.43 -4.45
C GLU A 236 -21.83 23.07 -3.91
N THR A 237 -20.57 22.97 -3.49
CA THR A 237 -19.99 21.75 -2.94
C THR A 237 -19.67 21.97 -1.47
N SER A 238 -19.95 20.95 -0.65
CA SER A 238 -19.77 21.00 0.80
C SER A 238 -18.32 21.31 1.18
N PHE A 239 -17.41 20.72 0.41
CA PHE A 239 -15.98 20.82 0.58
C PHE A 239 -15.42 22.22 0.27
N GLU A 240 -15.98 22.96 -0.70
CA GLU A 240 -15.54 24.33 -0.97
C GLU A 240 -15.83 25.26 0.22
N ASN A 241 -17.00 25.13 0.84
CA ASN A 241 -17.34 25.85 2.06
C ASN A 241 -16.39 25.46 3.21
N PHE A 242 -16.11 24.17 3.38
CA PHE A 242 -15.12 23.69 4.36
C PHE A 242 -13.71 24.23 4.07
N GLU A 243 -13.23 24.21 2.82
CA GLU A 243 -11.94 24.77 2.40
C GLU A 243 -11.86 26.25 2.74
N GLN A 244 -12.93 27.01 2.49
CA GLN A 244 -12.99 28.44 2.83
C GLN A 244 -12.95 28.68 4.34
N GLN A 245 -13.71 27.92 5.13
CA GLN A 245 -13.73 27.99 6.60
C GLN A 245 -12.35 27.69 7.22
N MET A 246 -11.71 26.63 6.73
CA MET A 246 -10.42 26.21 7.23
C MET A 246 -9.31 27.17 6.80
N LYS A 247 -9.42 27.75 5.60
CA LYS A 247 -8.50 28.78 5.11
C LYS A 247 -8.64 30.07 5.92
N SER A 248 -9.87 30.53 6.20
CA SER A 248 -10.08 31.74 7.02
C SER A 248 -9.55 31.56 8.45
N LEU A 249 -9.74 30.38 9.05
CA LEU A 249 -9.17 30.05 10.34
C LEU A 249 -7.64 29.99 10.31
N ALA A 250 -7.05 29.39 9.27
CA ALA A 250 -5.60 29.32 9.12
C ALA A 250 -4.97 30.70 8.91
N GLU A 251 -5.61 31.58 8.14
CA GLU A 251 -5.21 32.98 7.95
C GLU A 251 -5.33 33.78 9.24
N TRP A 252 -6.41 33.56 10.00
CA TRP A 252 -6.60 34.17 11.32
C TRP A 252 -5.50 33.73 12.31
N TYR A 253 -5.18 32.43 12.37
CA TYR A 253 -4.05 31.94 13.17
C TYR A 253 -2.70 32.52 12.72
N ALA A 254 -2.49 32.69 11.41
CA ALA A 254 -1.27 33.33 10.92
C ALA A 254 -1.16 34.79 11.37
N ALA A 255 -2.29 35.51 11.48
CA ALA A 255 -2.35 36.88 12.00
C ALA A 255 -2.23 36.95 13.53
N GLU A 256 -2.74 35.95 14.25
CA GLU A 256 -2.74 35.89 15.72
C GLU A 256 -1.51 35.21 16.33
N LYS A 257 -0.66 34.55 15.54
CA LYS A 257 0.50 33.79 16.07
C LYS A 257 1.43 34.64 16.93
N ASP A 258 1.60 35.90 16.57
CA ASP A 258 2.37 36.92 17.31
C ASP A 258 1.44 38.01 17.88
N GLY A 259 0.13 37.74 17.89
CA GLY A 259 -0.92 38.65 18.33
C GLY A 259 -0.91 38.86 19.85
N ALA A 260 -1.35 40.04 20.31
CA ALA A 260 -1.32 40.42 21.72
C ALA A 260 -2.13 39.47 22.64
N VAL A 261 -3.25 38.92 22.15
CA VAL A 261 -4.06 37.94 22.90
C VAL A 261 -3.31 36.62 23.06
N SER A 262 -2.81 36.07 21.95
CA SER A 262 -2.00 34.85 21.93
C SER A 262 -0.75 34.97 22.83
N ASP A 263 -0.01 36.06 22.70
CA ASP A 263 1.20 36.32 23.48
C ASP A 263 0.91 36.40 24.99
N ARG A 264 -0.16 37.09 25.40
CA ARG A 264 -0.54 37.17 26.82
C ARG A 264 -1.10 35.86 27.36
N LEU A 265 -1.82 35.07 26.55
CA LEU A 265 -2.25 33.72 26.93
C LEU A 265 -1.05 32.79 27.14
N ALA A 266 -0.02 32.89 26.30
CA ALA A 266 1.18 32.08 26.41
C ALA A 266 1.89 32.35 27.74
N LYS A 267 2.06 33.63 28.06
CA LYS A 267 2.73 34.13 29.29
C LYS A 267 1.87 34.05 30.54
N LEU A 268 0.63 33.56 30.44
CA LEU A 268 -0.30 33.54 31.57
C LEU A 268 0.21 32.56 32.64
N THR A 269 0.77 33.10 33.72
CA THR A 269 1.33 32.33 34.84
C THR A 269 0.51 32.46 36.13
N GLY A 270 -0.50 33.32 36.17
CA GLY A 270 -1.33 33.52 37.36
C GLY A 270 -2.66 34.23 37.13
N LEU A 271 -3.51 34.22 38.16
CA LEU A 271 -4.91 34.68 38.09
C LEU A 271 -5.08 36.19 37.90
N LYS A 272 -4.09 37.01 38.30
CA LYS A 272 -4.18 38.48 38.17
C LYS A 272 -4.30 38.91 36.71
N GLU A 273 -3.57 38.24 35.84
CA GLU A 273 -3.55 38.51 34.41
C GLU A 273 -4.80 37.95 33.71
N ALA A 274 -5.41 36.88 34.26
CA ALA A 274 -6.63 36.28 33.73
C ALA A 274 -7.81 37.26 33.69
N LYS A 275 -7.84 38.24 34.59
CA LYS A 275 -8.84 39.32 34.59
C LYS A 275 -8.84 40.16 33.30
N ALA A 276 -7.73 40.23 32.58
CA ALA A 276 -7.71 40.87 31.26
C ALA A 276 -8.56 40.12 30.23
N PHE A 277 -8.81 38.83 30.40
CA PHE A 277 -9.57 37.99 29.47
C PHE A 277 -11.03 37.78 29.88
N ASP A 278 -11.41 38.25 31.08
CA ASP A 278 -12.79 38.26 31.55
C ASP A 278 -13.57 39.34 30.78
N LEU A 279 -14.45 38.88 29.88
CA LEU A 279 -15.22 39.75 28.99
C LEU A 279 -16.10 40.73 29.76
N GLU A 280 -16.67 40.33 30.90
CA GLU A 280 -17.49 41.21 31.73
C GLU A 280 -16.64 42.31 32.37
N ALA A 281 -15.48 41.95 32.91
CA ALA A 281 -14.53 42.90 33.49
C ALA A 281 -14.08 43.94 32.45
N VAL A 282 -13.76 43.51 31.23
CA VAL A 282 -13.32 44.38 30.14
C VAL A 282 -14.46 45.28 29.63
N VAL A 283 -15.68 44.74 29.51
CA VAL A 283 -16.89 45.53 29.17
C VAL A 283 -17.11 46.62 30.22
N ASN A 284 -17.01 46.29 31.50
CA ASN A 284 -17.20 47.25 32.59
C ASN A 284 -16.10 48.32 32.61
N ALA A 285 -14.83 47.95 32.40
CA ALA A 285 -13.73 48.90 32.26
C ALA A 285 -13.93 49.84 31.04
N THR A 286 -14.45 49.30 29.93
CA THR A 286 -14.74 50.10 28.73
C THR A 286 -15.88 51.11 28.96
N LYS A 287 -16.90 50.76 29.77
CA LYS A 287 -17.99 51.69 30.13
C LYS A 287 -17.51 52.89 30.95
N THR A 288 -16.47 52.71 31.76
CA THR A 288 -15.91 53.78 32.60
C THR A 288 -14.95 54.72 31.85
N CYS A 289 -14.73 54.47 30.57
CA CYS A 289 -13.72 55.16 29.78
C CYS A 289 -14.24 56.42 29.07
N THR A 290 -13.42 57.49 29.05
CA THR A 290 -13.72 58.74 28.36
C THR A 290 -12.79 58.93 27.15
N ASP A 291 -13.33 59.41 26.02
CA ASP A 291 -12.77 59.29 24.65
C ASP A 291 -11.51 60.13 24.32
N LYS A 292 -10.67 60.48 25.31
CA LYS A 292 -9.64 61.52 25.12
C LYS A 292 -8.19 61.06 25.14
N THR A 293 -7.88 59.76 25.23
CA THR A 293 -6.48 59.30 25.33
C THR A 293 -6.04 58.49 24.10
N GLY A 294 -4.92 58.89 23.51
CA GLY A 294 -4.21 58.08 22.52
C GLY A 294 -3.53 56.85 23.14
N TRP A 295 -2.84 56.06 22.31
CA TRP A 295 -2.06 54.91 22.75
C TRP A 295 -0.93 55.34 23.72
N SER A 296 -1.08 55.03 25.01
CA SER A 296 -0.08 55.33 26.04
C SER A 296 0.48 54.07 26.72
N VAL A 297 -0.02 52.89 26.34
CA VAL A 297 0.39 51.59 26.90
C VAL A 297 0.53 50.56 25.79
N SER A 298 1.57 49.72 25.87
CA SER A 298 1.72 48.56 24.98
C SER A 298 0.80 47.44 25.46
N ILE A 299 -0.02 46.88 24.57
CA ILE A 299 -0.98 45.83 24.93
C ILE A 299 -0.28 44.56 25.40
N HIS A 300 0.88 44.23 24.81
CA HIS A 300 1.64 43.02 25.14
C HIS A 300 2.23 43.05 26.55
N SER A 301 2.62 44.22 27.05
CA SER A 301 3.40 44.35 28.29
C SER A 301 2.68 45.13 29.40
N ALA A 302 1.55 45.78 29.12
CA ALA A 302 0.81 46.53 30.12
C ALA A 302 0.19 45.59 31.18
N SER A 303 0.32 45.98 32.44
CA SER A 303 -0.45 45.37 33.51
C SER A 303 -1.95 45.50 33.24
N VAL A 304 -2.77 44.59 33.76
CA VAL A 304 -4.24 44.66 33.61
C VAL A 304 -4.80 46.04 34.02
N ALA A 305 -4.27 46.61 35.11
CA ALA A 305 -4.66 47.96 35.56
C ALA A 305 -4.28 49.04 34.53
N GLY A 306 -3.08 48.97 33.94
CA GLY A 306 -2.63 49.90 32.90
C GLY A 306 -3.43 49.76 31.60
N LEU A 307 -3.77 48.52 31.21
CA LEU A 307 -4.63 48.24 30.07
C LEU A 307 -6.03 48.85 30.29
N PHE A 308 -6.63 48.64 31.46
CA PHE A 308 -7.98 49.13 31.76
C PHE A 308 -8.04 50.65 31.96
N ALA A 309 -6.94 51.27 32.38
CA ALA A 309 -6.84 52.72 32.53
C ALA A 309 -6.68 53.47 31.19
N ASN A 310 -6.19 52.81 30.13
CA ASN A 310 -6.08 53.42 28.80
C ASN A 310 -7.29 53.07 27.92
N CYS A 311 -8.06 54.09 27.53
CA CYS A 311 -9.34 53.88 26.86
C CYS A 311 -9.24 53.33 25.44
N GLN A 312 -8.23 53.73 24.68
CA GLN A 312 -8.01 53.18 23.35
C GLN A 312 -7.59 51.71 23.42
N ALA A 313 -6.72 51.36 24.38
CA ALA A 313 -6.26 50.00 24.59
C ALA A 313 -7.37 49.07 25.08
N VAL A 314 -8.18 49.46 26.06
CA VAL A 314 -9.28 48.62 26.56
C VAL A 314 -10.39 48.44 25.52
N LYS A 315 -10.71 49.48 24.71
CA LYS A 315 -11.69 49.35 23.62
C LYS A 315 -11.21 48.41 22.52
N TRP A 316 -9.94 48.51 22.13
CA TRP A 316 -9.34 47.60 21.18
C TRP A 316 -9.32 46.17 21.75
N TRP A 317 -8.92 46.02 23.01
CA TRP A 317 -8.88 44.72 23.69
C TRP A 317 -10.28 44.09 23.79
N LEU A 318 -11.31 44.88 24.09
CA LEU A 318 -12.70 44.43 24.07
C LEU A 318 -13.12 43.93 22.68
N ALA A 319 -12.80 44.68 21.63
CA ALA A 319 -13.07 44.26 20.26
C ALA A 319 -12.34 42.95 19.93
N LYS A 320 -11.08 42.82 20.36
CA LYS A 320 -10.28 41.62 20.12
C LYS A 320 -10.75 40.41 20.91
N LEU A 321 -11.15 40.57 22.17
CA LEU A 321 -11.76 39.49 22.94
C LEU A 321 -13.10 39.05 22.33
N ARG A 322 -13.92 39.99 21.85
CA ARG A 322 -15.15 39.63 21.13
C ARG A 322 -14.86 38.84 19.86
N ASP A 323 -13.82 39.21 19.12
CA ASP A 323 -13.33 38.48 17.94
C ASP A 323 -12.96 37.03 18.32
N TRP A 324 -12.17 36.86 19.37
CA TRP A 324 -11.78 35.54 19.90
C TRP A 324 -12.96 34.72 20.44
N HIS A 325 -13.90 35.34 21.18
CA HIS A 325 -15.11 34.67 21.66
C HIS A 325 -16.04 34.25 20.51
N ARG A 326 -16.04 35.00 19.41
CA ARG A 326 -16.80 34.68 18.20
C ARG A 326 -16.15 33.54 17.43
N ALA A 327 -14.82 33.50 17.34
CA ALA A 327 -14.08 32.38 16.75
C ALA A 327 -14.17 31.10 17.61
N MET A 328 -14.19 31.25 18.94
CA MET A 328 -14.19 30.17 19.93
C MET A 328 -15.34 30.33 20.94
N PRO A 329 -16.60 30.10 20.54
CA PRO A 329 -17.77 30.43 21.36
C PRO A 329 -17.99 29.48 22.54
N PHE A 330 -17.47 28.26 22.50
CA PHE A 330 -17.74 27.26 23.53
C PHE A 330 -16.67 27.26 24.62
N THR A 331 -17.08 27.28 25.88
CA THR A 331 -16.19 27.09 27.03
C THR A 331 -16.12 25.60 27.36
N SER A 332 -14.91 25.09 27.59
CA SER A 332 -14.64 23.70 28.01
C SER A 332 -13.42 23.68 28.93
N PHE A 333 -13.11 22.51 29.50
CA PHE A 333 -11.93 22.35 30.32
C PHE A 333 -11.36 20.94 30.24
N MET A 334 -10.07 20.81 30.51
CA MET A 334 -9.38 19.54 30.60
C MET A 334 -8.72 19.40 31.96
N SER A 335 -8.93 18.25 32.61
CA SER A 335 -8.29 17.87 33.87
C SER A 335 -7.45 16.62 33.64
N PRO A 336 -6.18 16.75 33.20
CA PRO A 336 -5.32 15.61 32.97
C PRO A 336 -5.07 14.84 34.26
N ASP A 337 -4.85 13.53 34.13
CA ASP A 337 -4.31 12.71 35.22
C ASP A 337 -2.95 13.26 35.69
N GLU A 338 -2.57 12.97 36.93
CA GLU A 338 -1.34 13.42 37.58
C GLU A 338 -0.08 13.02 36.80
N ASP A 339 -0.08 11.85 36.19
CA ASP A 339 1.02 11.41 35.32
C ASP A 339 1.02 12.12 33.96
N ALA A 340 -0.16 12.47 33.43
CA ALA A 340 -0.29 13.20 32.17
C ALA A 340 0.13 14.68 32.32
N ALA A 341 0.07 15.25 33.53
CA ALA A 341 0.58 16.60 33.79
C ALA A 341 2.10 16.75 33.50
N LYS A 342 2.86 15.65 33.49
CA LYS A 342 4.30 15.66 33.12
C LYS A 342 4.53 15.93 31.63
N VAL A 343 3.50 15.73 30.80
CA VAL A 343 3.49 16.04 29.36
C VAL A 343 2.59 17.24 29.05
N ALA A 344 2.42 18.15 30.02
CA ALA A 344 1.64 19.36 29.85
C ALA A 344 2.12 20.19 28.63
N PRO A 345 1.20 20.93 27.97
CA PRO A 345 1.54 21.78 26.85
C PRO A 345 2.62 22.80 27.21
N LYS A 346 3.55 23.04 26.30
CA LYS A 346 4.54 24.12 26.44
C LYS A 346 3.88 25.48 26.34
N GLU A 347 4.59 26.52 26.75
CA GLU A 347 4.10 27.91 26.79
C GLU A 347 3.42 28.36 25.48
N LYS A 348 4.04 28.05 24.34
CA LYS A 348 3.55 28.40 22.99
C LYS A 348 2.52 27.43 22.43
N GLU A 349 2.35 26.25 23.02
CA GLU A 349 1.42 25.22 22.57
C GLU A 349 0.02 25.56 23.13
N GLN A 350 -0.79 26.22 22.31
CA GLN A 350 -2.09 26.78 22.72
C GLN A 350 -3.27 26.13 22.03
N ILE A 351 -3.08 25.55 20.84
CA ILE A 351 -4.16 25.07 20.00
C ILE A 351 -4.24 23.55 20.07
N LEU A 352 -5.32 23.03 20.65
CA LEU A 352 -5.70 21.62 20.58
C LEU A 352 -6.61 21.43 19.38
N MET A 353 -6.19 20.65 18.39
CA MET A 353 -7.01 20.34 17.22
C MET A 353 -7.61 18.95 17.33
N CYS A 354 -8.90 18.83 17.07
CA CYS A 354 -9.65 17.59 17.20
C CYS A 354 -10.43 17.29 15.92
N PHE A 355 -10.34 16.04 15.47
CA PHE A 355 -11.16 15.51 14.39
C PHE A 355 -12.35 14.76 14.99
N GLY A 356 -13.48 14.81 14.29
CA GLY A 356 -14.75 14.31 14.77
C GLY A 356 -15.70 15.43 15.20
N LYS A 357 -16.98 15.06 15.33
CA LYS A 357 -17.98 15.90 15.96
C LYS A 357 -17.67 16.00 17.45
N ARG A 358 -17.89 17.16 18.06
CA ARG A 358 -17.95 17.25 19.52
C ARG A 358 -19.14 16.43 20.02
N VAL A 359 -18.87 15.21 20.49
CA VAL A 359 -19.88 14.32 21.08
C VAL A 359 -19.87 14.52 22.59
N ALA A 360 -21.01 14.95 23.10
CA ALA A 360 -21.33 15.03 24.51
C ALA A 360 -21.86 13.66 24.99
N SER A 361 -21.40 13.18 26.15
CA SER A 361 -22.03 12.08 26.87
C SER A 361 -23.37 12.53 27.48
N GLN A 362 -23.91 11.76 28.41
CA GLN A 362 -25.11 12.18 29.14
C GLN A 362 -24.81 13.41 30.01
N LEU A 363 -25.77 14.34 30.04
CA LEU A 363 -25.74 15.42 31.01
C LEU A 363 -25.76 14.81 32.42
N HIS A 364 -24.79 15.18 33.22
CA HIS A 364 -24.65 14.71 34.59
C HIS A 364 -24.17 15.85 35.49
N ARG A 365 -24.24 15.62 36.79
CA ARG A 365 -23.70 16.51 37.81
C ARG A 365 -22.77 15.67 38.67
N ARG A 366 -21.56 16.16 38.95
CA ARG A 366 -20.68 15.54 39.96
C ARG A 366 -21.41 15.49 41.30
N GLU A 367 -21.14 14.46 42.10
CA GLU A 367 -21.66 14.42 43.46
C GLU A 367 -21.15 15.65 44.25
N GLY A 368 -22.07 16.43 44.82
CA GLY A 368 -21.74 17.70 45.49
C GLY A 368 -21.46 18.90 44.57
N GLY A 369 -21.33 18.72 43.26
CA GLY A 369 -21.05 19.80 42.31
C GLY A 369 -22.25 20.73 42.06
N GLN A 370 -21.99 22.00 41.70
CA GLN A 370 -23.04 23.00 41.42
C GLN A 370 -23.34 23.21 39.92
N HIS A 371 -22.66 22.48 39.04
CA HIS A 371 -22.76 22.68 37.59
C HIS A 371 -23.25 21.41 36.87
N LEU A 372 -24.06 21.59 35.83
CA LEU A 372 -24.35 20.51 34.88
C LEU A 372 -23.20 20.38 33.91
N MET A 373 -22.78 19.15 33.68
CA MET A 373 -21.60 18.79 32.90
C MET A 373 -21.97 17.70 31.91
N THR A 374 -21.14 17.56 30.89
CA THR A 374 -21.17 16.42 29.97
C THR A 374 -19.73 16.07 29.64
N ASP A 375 -19.43 14.79 29.52
CA ASP A 375 -18.10 14.38 29.11
C ASP A 375 -17.98 14.60 27.61
N GLN A 376 -16.94 15.33 27.22
CA GLN A 376 -16.60 15.48 25.82
C GLN A 376 -15.68 14.34 25.42
N ASN A 377 -15.99 13.69 24.30
CA ASN A 377 -15.05 12.75 23.71
C ASN A 377 -13.83 13.49 23.15
N ALA A 378 -12.64 13.20 23.70
CA ALA A 378 -11.36 13.69 23.21
C ALA A 378 -10.62 12.67 22.32
N ILE A 379 -11.22 11.50 22.06
CA ILE A 379 -10.73 10.49 21.11
C ILE A 379 -10.81 11.11 19.71
N GLY A 380 -9.70 11.67 19.25
CA GLY A 380 -9.61 12.44 18.01
C GLY A 380 -8.81 13.75 18.12
N CYS A 381 -8.39 14.15 19.32
CA CYS A 381 -7.54 15.32 19.53
C CYS A 381 -6.04 14.99 19.37
N HIS A 382 -5.29 15.81 18.64
CA HIS A 382 -3.90 15.54 18.24
C HIS A 382 -2.83 16.33 19.03
N GLY A 383 -3.09 16.53 20.32
CA GLY A 383 -2.21 17.29 21.20
C GLY A 383 -2.25 18.81 20.96
N PHE A 384 -1.50 19.55 21.76
CA PHE A 384 -1.43 21.01 21.65
C PHE A 384 -0.31 21.43 20.70
N TRP A 385 -0.63 22.39 19.84
CA TRP A 385 0.27 22.97 18.86
C TRP A 385 0.38 24.47 19.08
N ASP A 386 1.47 25.06 18.61
CA ASP A 386 1.50 26.51 18.44
C ASP A 386 0.59 26.95 17.28
N MET A 387 0.22 28.23 17.28
CA MET A 387 -0.63 28.84 16.25
C MET A 387 -0.11 28.62 14.81
N LYS A 388 1.21 28.67 14.61
CA LYS A 388 1.83 28.52 13.30
C LYS A 388 1.73 27.07 12.81
N GLN A 389 2.00 26.11 13.69
CA GLN A 389 1.84 24.68 13.45
C GLN A 389 0.37 24.35 13.15
N ALA A 390 -0.56 24.87 13.94
CA ALA A 390 -1.99 24.70 13.73
C ALA A 390 -2.44 25.24 12.37
N GLY A 391 -2.11 26.50 12.05
CA GLY A 391 -2.43 27.08 10.74
C GLY A 391 -1.84 26.28 9.57
N SER A 392 -0.58 25.84 9.68
CA SER A 392 0.04 24.97 8.67
C SER A 392 -0.65 23.61 8.56
N MET A 393 -1.15 23.05 9.64
CA MET A 393 -1.81 21.75 9.61
C MET A 393 -3.22 21.85 9.02
N LEU A 394 -4.00 22.87 9.38
CA LEU A 394 -5.30 23.15 8.77
C LEU A 394 -5.18 23.24 7.24
N ALA A 395 -4.19 23.99 6.75
CA ALA A 395 -3.93 24.11 5.31
C ALA A 395 -3.52 22.77 4.65
N ARG A 396 -2.85 21.86 5.38
CA ARG A 396 -2.51 20.52 4.88
C ARG A 396 -3.71 19.60 4.85
N ILE A 397 -4.56 19.64 5.88
CA ILE A 397 -5.79 18.84 5.97
C ILE A 397 -6.72 19.16 4.80
N VAL A 398 -6.92 20.45 4.53
CA VAL A 398 -7.69 20.88 3.35
C VAL A 398 -7.12 20.29 2.07
N LYS A 399 -5.79 20.29 1.87
CA LYS A 399 -5.18 19.69 0.67
C LYS A 399 -5.33 18.17 0.63
N LEU A 400 -5.27 17.50 1.77
CA LEU A 400 -5.37 16.06 1.87
C LEU A 400 -6.79 15.56 1.60
N TRP A 401 -7.80 16.29 2.07
CA TRP A 401 -9.21 15.89 2.00
C TRP A 401 -9.94 16.36 0.75
N ARG A 402 -9.25 17.01 -0.20
CA ARG A 402 -9.87 17.44 -1.46
C ARG A 402 -10.52 16.23 -2.14
N PRO A 403 -11.75 16.36 -2.68
CA PRO A 403 -12.45 15.25 -3.32
C PRO A 403 -11.60 14.44 -4.33
N PRO A 404 -10.76 15.07 -5.18
CA PRO A 404 -9.89 14.36 -6.12
C PRO A 404 -8.86 13.40 -5.49
N THR A 405 -8.49 13.57 -4.21
CA THR A 405 -7.56 12.65 -3.53
C THR A 405 -8.22 11.33 -3.12
N CYS A 406 -9.56 11.27 -3.16
CA CYS A 406 -10.40 10.17 -2.71
C CYS A 406 -10.21 9.75 -1.25
N GLN A 407 -9.43 10.49 -0.45
CA GLN A 407 -9.23 10.18 0.96
C GLN A 407 -10.54 10.28 1.74
N LEU A 408 -11.29 11.36 1.49
CA LEU A 408 -12.58 11.59 2.13
C LEU A 408 -13.61 10.53 1.72
N ALA A 409 -13.69 10.19 0.42
CA ALA A 409 -14.54 9.11 -0.07
C ALA A 409 -14.23 7.77 0.60
N SER A 410 -12.93 7.41 0.67
CA SER A 410 -12.49 6.17 1.29
C SER A 410 -12.88 6.11 2.77
N MET A 411 -12.65 7.20 3.52
CA MET A 411 -13.02 7.25 4.93
C MET A 411 -14.54 7.21 5.13
N GLU A 412 -15.30 7.90 4.30
CA GLU A 412 -16.77 7.89 4.35
C GLU A 412 -17.30 6.47 4.15
N LEU A 413 -16.79 5.77 3.14
CA LEU A 413 -17.17 4.39 2.84
C LEU A 413 -16.78 3.46 3.98
N ASP A 414 -15.56 3.57 4.52
CA ASP A 414 -15.13 2.78 5.68
C ASP A 414 -16.07 2.99 6.88
N MET A 415 -16.52 4.23 7.10
CA MET A 415 -17.43 4.53 8.20
C MET A 415 -18.82 3.93 7.97
N LYS A 416 -19.35 4.05 6.75
CA LYS A 416 -20.62 3.39 6.36
C LYS A 416 -20.53 1.88 6.57
N VAL A 417 -19.43 1.25 6.17
CA VAL A 417 -19.15 -0.16 6.42
C VAL A 417 -19.19 -0.48 7.91
N LYS A 418 -18.51 0.29 8.76
CA LYS A 418 -18.48 0.06 10.20
C LYS A 418 -19.85 0.20 10.86
N ILE A 419 -20.66 1.17 10.41
CA ILE A 419 -22.04 1.33 10.87
C ILE A 419 -22.87 0.08 10.51
N MET A 420 -22.77 -0.39 9.26
CA MET A 420 -23.51 -1.58 8.82
C MET A 420 -23.03 -2.87 9.49
N GLU A 421 -21.72 -3.03 9.69
CA GLU A 421 -21.15 -4.14 10.47
C GLU A 421 -21.65 -4.13 11.92
N LEU A 422 -21.73 -2.95 12.54
CA LEU A 422 -22.30 -2.80 13.89
C LEU A 422 -23.77 -3.21 13.91
N MET A 423 -24.59 -2.73 12.96
CA MET A 423 -26.00 -3.12 12.83
C MET A 423 -26.16 -4.63 12.61
N ALA A 424 -25.36 -5.22 11.72
CA ALA A 424 -25.35 -6.66 11.47
C ALA A 424 -24.93 -7.45 12.72
N SER A 425 -23.92 -6.97 13.46
CA SER A 425 -23.47 -7.58 14.72
C SER A 425 -24.52 -7.50 15.81
N MET A 426 -25.19 -6.34 15.97
CA MET A 426 -26.30 -6.17 16.90
C MET A 426 -27.45 -7.12 16.58
N ASN A 427 -27.83 -7.23 15.30
CA ASN A 427 -28.85 -8.19 14.87
C ASN A 427 -28.42 -9.63 15.18
N SER A 428 -27.18 -10.02 14.88
CA SER A 428 -26.66 -11.35 15.20
C SER A 428 -26.72 -11.63 16.71
N ARG A 429 -26.27 -10.69 17.55
CA ARG A 429 -26.29 -10.84 19.02
C ARG A 429 -27.72 -10.94 19.55
N LEU A 430 -28.64 -10.16 19.00
CA LEU A 430 -30.06 -10.28 19.33
C LEU A 430 -30.56 -11.69 19.00
N PHE A 431 -30.26 -12.21 17.80
CA PHE A 431 -30.65 -13.57 17.40
C PHE A 431 -30.02 -14.66 18.27
N ASP A 432 -28.76 -14.50 18.68
CA ASP A 432 -28.08 -15.43 19.58
C ASP A 432 -28.66 -15.37 21.01
N ALA A 433 -29.18 -14.22 21.43
CA ALA A 433 -29.84 -14.01 22.72
C ALA A 433 -31.32 -14.43 22.75
N LEU A 434 -32.03 -14.42 21.62
CA LEU A 434 -33.46 -14.78 21.53
C LEU A 434 -33.80 -16.13 22.16
N PRO A 435 -33.04 -17.24 22.00
CA PRO A 435 -33.33 -18.48 22.69
C PRO A 435 -33.34 -18.34 24.21
N ALA A 436 -32.40 -17.57 24.77
CA ALA A 436 -32.31 -17.33 26.21
C ALA A 436 -33.48 -16.47 26.71
N LEU A 437 -33.80 -15.38 25.99
CA LEU A 437 -34.93 -14.51 26.30
C LEU A 437 -36.27 -15.26 26.24
N LEU A 438 -36.48 -16.10 25.22
CA LEU A 438 -37.67 -16.95 25.09
C LEU A 438 -37.72 -18.02 26.19
N THR A 439 -36.57 -18.55 26.61
CA THR A 439 -36.51 -19.52 27.72
C THR A 439 -36.90 -18.86 29.04
N GLU A 440 -36.43 -17.64 29.32
CA GLU A 440 -36.84 -16.84 30.48
C GLU A 440 -38.34 -16.55 30.47
N GLU A 441 -38.90 -16.17 29.32
CA GLU A 441 -40.33 -15.85 29.18
C GLU A 441 -41.23 -17.10 29.29
N ILE A 442 -40.82 -18.24 28.73
CA ILE A 442 -41.54 -19.53 28.83
C ILE A 442 -41.43 -20.11 30.25
N SER A 443 -40.36 -19.80 30.99
CA SER A 443 -40.22 -20.13 32.41
C SER A 443 -41.07 -19.21 33.30
N ALA A 444 -42.40 -19.35 33.22
CA ALA A 444 -43.31 -18.54 34.01
C ALA A 444 -43.15 -18.74 35.54
N ASN A 445 -42.72 -17.68 36.23
CA ASN A 445 -43.13 -17.19 37.56
C ASN A 445 -43.08 -18.08 38.83
N SER A 446 -42.67 -19.35 38.81
CA SER A 446 -42.70 -20.18 40.05
C SER A 446 -41.39 -20.83 40.49
N ASP A 447 -40.22 -20.47 39.94
CA ASP A 447 -38.95 -21.10 40.34
C ASP A 447 -37.75 -20.15 40.31
N PHE A 448 -37.89 -18.96 40.93
CA PHE A 448 -36.79 -17.99 41.06
C PHE A 448 -35.66 -18.43 42.01
N ASP A 449 -35.89 -19.47 42.83
CA ASP A 449 -34.92 -20.02 43.77
C ASP A 449 -34.18 -21.27 43.24
N GLY A 450 -34.41 -21.66 41.98
CA GLY A 450 -33.72 -22.77 41.32
C GLY A 450 -33.95 -24.14 41.97
N LYS A 451 -34.96 -24.26 42.84
CA LYS A 451 -35.22 -25.47 43.63
C LYS A 451 -36.10 -26.46 42.90
N ALA A 452 -37.00 -26.05 42.02
CA ALA A 452 -37.79 -26.99 41.22
C ALA A 452 -36.96 -27.61 40.09
N LEU A 453 -35.99 -26.89 39.52
CA LEU A 453 -34.98 -27.47 38.63
C LEU A 453 -34.07 -28.50 39.32
N ALA A 454 -33.70 -28.27 40.59
CA ALA A 454 -32.88 -29.21 41.37
C ALA A 454 -33.67 -30.42 41.94
N ALA A 455 -34.97 -30.27 42.17
CA ALA A 455 -35.82 -31.32 42.76
C ALA A 455 -36.33 -32.36 41.76
N SER A 456 -36.16 -32.15 40.46
CA SER A 456 -36.57 -33.12 39.44
C SER A 456 -35.39 -33.99 39.00
N SER A 457 -35.31 -35.22 39.51
CA SER A 457 -34.49 -36.30 38.92
C SER A 457 -34.95 -36.71 37.50
N LEU A 458 -35.99 -36.03 36.97
CA LEU A 458 -36.51 -36.06 35.60
C LEU A 458 -36.06 -34.86 34.73
N GLY A 459 -35.27 -33.93 35.29
CA GLY A 459 -34.90 -32.64 34.69
C GLY A 459 -34.16 -32.72 33.35
N VAL A 460 -33.48 -33.83 33.07
CA VAL A 460 -32.85 -34.04 31.75
C VAL A 460 -33.89 -34.28 30.64
N SER A 461 -35.04 -34.90 30.94
CA SER A 461 -36.06 -35.17 29.91
C SER A 461 -36.91 -33.95 29.57
N LEU A 462 -37.20 -33.11 30.56
CA LEU A 462 -38.00 -31.89 30.39
C LEU A 462 -37.15 -30.77 29.78
N MET A 463 -35.88 -30.65 30.19
CA MET A 463 -34.90 -29.80 29.49
C MET A 463 -34.65 -30.26 28.06
N ARG A 464 -34.62 -31.58 27.79
CA ARG A 464 -34.45 -32.12 26.43
C ARG A 464 -35.70 -31.92 25.57
N GLY A 465 -36.90 -32.02 26.15
CA GLY A 465 -38.17 -31.72 25.47
C GLY A 465 -38.33 -30.24 25.17
N MET A 466 -37.96 -29.37 26.11
CA MET A 466 -37.91 -27.92 25.91
C MET A 466 -36.83 -27.54 24.89
N TRP A 467 -35.62 -28.12 24.95
CA TRP A 467 -34.59 -27.94 23.93
C TRP A 467 -34.98 -28.50 22.57
N GLN A 468 -35.76 -29.59 22.50
CA GLN A 468 -36.29 -30.11 21.25
C GLN A 468 -37.40 -29.21 20.70
N ALA A 469 -38.26 -28.64 21.55
CA ALA A 469 -39.28 -27.67 21.15
C ALA A 469 -38.67 -26.33 20.71
N ILE A 470 -37.63 -25.87 21.41
CA ILE A 470 -36.84 -24.70 21.05
C ILE A 470 -36.10 -25.00 19.74
N SER A 471 -35.35 -26.09 19.63
CA SER A 471 -34.61 -26.40 18.39
C SER A 471 -35.53 -26.73 17.20
N SER A 472 -36.73 -27.28 17.42
CA SER A 472 -37.73 -27.48 16.38
C SER A 472 -38.34 -26.13 15.94
N SER A 473 -38.62 -25.22 16.88
CA SER A 473 -39.07 -23.86 16.57
C SER A 473 -37.99 -23.07 15.82
N PHE A 474 -36.74 -23.15 16.25
CA PHE A 474 -35.61 -22.52 15.56
C PHE A 474 -35.33 -23.16 14.19
N SER A 475 -35.53 -24.47 14.02
CA SER A 475 -35.38 -25.11 12.71
C SER A 475 -36.52 -24.75 11.75
N ALA A 476 -37.75 -24.56 12.24
CA ALA A 476 -38.84 -23.99 11.45
C ALA A 476 -38.56 -22.53 11.05
N LEU A 477 -38.05 -21.71 11.99
CA LEU A 477 -37.63 -20.33 11.72
C LEU A 477 -36.47 -20.24 10.73
N ARG A 478 -35.54 -21.21 10.73
CA ARG A 478 -34.43 -21.27 9.78
C ARG A 478 -34.91 -21.23 8.33
N GLY A 479 -35.99 -21.96 8.01
CA GLY A 479 -36.59 -21.94 6.67
C GLY A 479 -37.17 -20.56 6.32
N HIS A 480 -37.80 -19.88 7.28
CA HIS A 480 -38.28 -18.51 7.11
C HIS A 480 -37.13 -17.52 6.90
N TYR A 481 -36.02 -17.66 7.62
CA TYR A 481 -34.83 -16.81 7.43
C TYR A 481 -34.10 -17.06 6.13
N THR A 482 -34.02 -18.32 5.66
CA THR A 482 -33.52 -18.62 4.32
C THR A 482 -34.36 -17.93 3.25
N ARG A 483 -35.68 -18.04 3.33
CA ARG A 483 -36.59 -17.37 2.38
C ARG A 483 -36.52 -15.86 2.47
N LEU A 484 -36.47 -15.30 3.69
CA LEU A 484 -36.30 -13.87 3.91
C LEU A 484 -34.95 -13.38 3.40
N GLY A 485 -33.87 -14.12 3.64
CA GLY A 485 -32.54 -13.83 3.11
C GLY A 485 -32.51 -13.88 1.58
N GLN A 486 -33.19 -14.83 0.95
CA GLN A 486 -33.35 -14.87 -0.52
C GLN A 486 -34.15 -13.68 -1.05
N LEU A 487 -35.15 -13.22 -0.31
CA LEU A 487 -35.91 -12.02 -0.65
C LEU A 487 -35.06 -10.77 -0.49
N LEU A 488 -34.42 -10.59 0.66
CA LEU A 488 -33.70 -9.35 1.03
C LEU A 488 -32.29 -9.25 0.48
N GLY A 489 -31.63 -10.38 0.20
CA GLY A 489 -30.24 -10.44 -0.22
C GLY A 489 -30.00 -9.63 -1.48
N ASN A 490 -30.82 -9.81 -2.52
CA ASN A 490 -30.68 -9.10 -3.79
C ASN A 490 -31.71 -7.99 -3.99
N THR A 491 -32.51 -7.65 -2.98
CA THR A 491 -33.53 -6.60 -3.10
C THR A 491 -33.16 -5.36 -2.30
N VAL A 492 -33.61 -4.23 -2.85
CA VAL A 492 -33.36 -2.91 -2.31
C VAL A 492 -34.70 -2.44 -1.82
N VAL A 493 -34.87 -2.41 -0.50
CA VAL A 493 -36.11 -1.90 0.08
C VAL A 493 -36.01 -0.38 0.08
N LYS A 494 -36.84 0.26 -0.74
CA LYS A 494 -36.94 1.72 -0.81
C LYS A 494 -38.21 2.18 -0.12
N TRP A 495 -38.14 3.32 0.57
CA TRP A 495 -39.34 3.98 1.09
C TRP A 495 -39.99 4.79 -0.02
N ALA A 496 -41.29 4.60 -0.24
CA ALA A 496 -42.06 5.54 -1.04
C ALA A 496 -42.29 6.80 -0.19
N VAL A 497 -41.56 7.87 -0.50
CA VAL A 497 -41.62 9.11 0.28
C VAL A 497 -42.88 9.90 -0.08
N CYS A 498 -43.16 10.05 -1.37
CA CYS A 498 -44.32 10.76 -1.91
C CYS A 498 -44.42 10.54 -3.43
N PRO A 499 -45.58 10.79 -4.05
CA PRO A 499 -45.64 11.00 -5.50
C PRO A 499 -44.89 12.29 -5.88
N LEU A 500 -44.33 12.37 -7.09
CA LEU A 500 -43.73 13.61 -7.57
C LEU A 500 -44.82 14.55 -8.11
N LYS A 501 -44.67 15.86 -7.91
CA LYS A 501 -45.45 16.89 -8.63
C LYS A 501 -45.31 16.66 -10.12
N ASN A 502 -46.30 17.12 -10.88
CA ASN A 502 -46.25 17.03 -12.33
C ASN A 502 -45.17 18.00 -12.85
N ILE A 503 -43.92 17.53 -12.93
CA ILE A 503 -42.78 18.31 -13.44
C ILE A 503 -42.90 18.29 -14.96
N SER A 504 -43.33 19.43 -15.51
CA SER A 504 -43.70 19.53 -16.94
C SER A 504 -42.53 19.89 -17.85
N THR A 505 -41.41 20.39 -17.30
CA THR A 505 -40.26 20.84 -18.08
C THR A 505 -39.05 19.91 -17.89
N PRO A 506 -38.31 19.56 -18.96
CA PRO A 506 -37.08 18.78 -18.86
C PRO A 506 -36.02 19.43 -17.96
N GLU A 507 -35.92 20.77 -17.94
CA GLU A 507 -34.94 21.47 -17.10
C GLU A 507 -35.21 21.28 -15.60
N GLU A 508 -36.48 21.22 -15.18
CA GLU A 508 -36.84 20.97 -13.79
C GLU A 508 -36.56 19.53 -13.37
N VAL A 509 -36.75 18.56 -14.28
CA VAL A 509 -36.39 17.15 -14.05
C VAL A 509 -34.87 17.03 -13.91
N GLU A 510 -34.11 17.62 -14.84
CA GLU A 510 -32.65 17.61 -14.77
C GLU A 510 -32.14 18.29 -13.50
N LYS A 511 -32.75 19.40 -13.09
CA LYS A 511 -32.44 20.08 -11.83
C LYS A 511 -32.73 19.21 -10.61
N LEU A 512 -33.84 18.46 -10.62
CA LEU A 512 -34.16 17.49 -9.57
C LEU A 512 -33.12 16.35 -9.56
N ASP A 513 -32.82 15.74 -10.70
CA ASP A 513 -31.86 14.64 -10.81
C ASP A 513 -30.45 15.06 -10.37
N MET A 514 -30.02 16.28 -10.70
CA MET A 514 -28.77 16.87 -10.19
C MET A 514 -28.78 17.02 -8.66
N ALA A 515 -29.94 17.32 -8.07
CA ALA A 515 -30.12 17.53 -6.63
C ALA A 515 -30.22 16.23 -5.83
N LEU A 516 -30.74 15.15 -6.41
CA LEU A 516 -30.93 13.86 -5.75
C LEU A 516 -29.59 13.14 -5.52
N GLY A 517 -29.53 12.18 -4.62
CA GLY A 517 -28.36 11.30 -4.47
C GLY A 517 -28.33 10.22 -5.55
N THR A 518 -27.16 9.60 -5.75
CA THR A 518 -27.08 8.34 -6.51
C THR A 518 -27.53 7.18 -5.62
N GLU A 519 -27.97 6.08 -6.22
CA GLU A 519 -28.28 4.87 -5.43
C GLU A 519 -27.04 4.41 -4.64
N ASP A 520 -27.23 4.08 -3.35
CA ASP A 520 -26.14 3.64 -2.47
C ASP A 520 -25.77 2.18 -2.76
N ASP A 521 -24.80 2.01 -3.67
CA ASP A 521 -24.25 0.71 -4.08
C ASP A 521 -23.62 -0.05 -2.90
N LEU A 522 -23.10 0.66 -1.90
CA LEU A 522 -22.49 0.05 -0.72
C LEU A 522 -23.58 -0.61 0.16
N ALA A 523 -24.72 0.05 0.37
CA ALA A 523 -25.82 -0.52 1.14
C ALA A 523 -26.36 -1.80 0.51
N ARG A 524 -26.45 -1.85 -0.83
CA ARG A 524 -26.85 -3.07 -1.58
C ARG A 524 -25.89 -4.22 -1.32
N TYR A 525 -24.61 -3.97 -1.51
CA TYR A 525 -23.56 -4.97 -1.32
C TYR A 525 -23.54 -5.53 0.11
N TYR A 526 -23.71 -4.68 1.12
CA TYR A 526 -23.74 -5.15 2.51
C TYR A 526 -25.03 -5.90 2.87
N ALA A 527 -26.16 -5.58 2.23
CA ALA A 527 -27.35 -6.41 2.35
C ALA A 527 -27.10 -7.83 1.82
N GLU A 528 -26.48 -7.95 0.63
CA GLU A 528 -26.09 -9.24 0.04
C GLU A 528 -25.19 -10.04 1.01
N ILE A 529 -24.15 -9.39 1.57
CA ILE A 529 -23.24 -10.01 2.54
C ILE A 529 -23.96 -10.41 3.83
N ALA A 530 -24.78 -9.53 4.40
CA ALA A 530 -25.47 -9.81 5.66
C ALA A 530 -26.39 -11.04 5.55
N TYR A 531 -26.98 -11.27 4.37
CA TYR A 531 -27.83 -12.43 4.09
C TYR A 531 -27.11 -13.60 3.41
N ALA A 532 -25.81 -13.50 3.12
CA ALA A 532 -25.00 -14.52 2.43
C ALA A 532 -25.12 -15.92 3.08
N LYS A 533 -25.11 -15.98 4.41
CA LYS A 533 -25.30 -17.23 5.19
C LYS A 533 -26.61 -17.96 4.86
N TRP A 534 -27.63 -17.21 4.46
CA TRP A 534 -28.99 -17.70 4.21
C TRP A 534 -29.27 -17.91 2.72
N THR A 535 -28.67 -17.10 1.85
CA THR A 535 -28.83 -17.19 0.39
C THR A 535 -27.90 -18.22 -0.24
N GLY A 536 -26.80 -18.57 0.44
CA GLY A 536 -25.71 -19.34 -0.16
C GLY A 536 -24.85 -18.51 -1.10
N HIS A 537 -25.04 -17.18 -1.12
CA HIS A 537 -24.14 -16.28 -1.83
C HIS A 537 -22.75 -16.37 -1.21
N GLU A 538 -21.73 -16.60 -2.02
CA GLU A 538 -20.35 -16.59 -1.54
C GLU A 538 -19.94 -15.13 -1.32
N ASN A 539 -19.51 -14.79 -0.10
CA ASN A 539 -18.94 -13.47 0.20
C ASN A 539 -17.53 -13.40 -0.42
N LEU A 540 -17.51 -13.26 -1.75
CA LEU A 540 -16.29 -13.20 -2.51
C LEU A 540 -15.63 -11.84 -2.28
N LEU A 541 -14.35 -11.89 -1.95
CA LEU A 541 -13.54 -10.69 -1.86
C LEU A 541 -13.33 -10.09 -3.26
N PRO A 542 -13.20 -8.76 -3.39
CA PRO A 542 -12.80 -8.14 -4.65
C PRO A 542 -11.58 -8.85 -5.26
N GLY A 543 -11.66 -9.17 -6.54
CA GLY A 543 -10.65 -9.91 -7.29
C GLY A 543 -10.76 -11.44 -7.22
N GLU A 544 -11.65 -12.02 -6.41
CA GLU A 544 -11.86 -13.48 -6.38
C GLU A 544 -12.63 -13.99 -7.60
N GLU A 545 -13.64 -13.26 -8.06
CA GLU A 545 -14.30 -13.55 -9.32
C GLU A 545 -13.52 -12.93 -10.49
N CYS A 546 -13.43 -13.67 -11.60
CA CYS A 546 -12.80 -13.17 -12.81
C CYS A 546 -13.58 -13.59 -14.06
N GLU A 547 -13.76 -12.63 -14.96
CA GLU A 547 -14.40 -12.80 -16.26
C GLU A 547 -13.34 -13.01 -17.36
N ASP A 548 -13.77 -13.24 -18.60
CA ASP A 548 -12.86 -13.25 -19.74
C ASP A 548 -12.19 -11.87 -19.90
N GLY A 549 -10.86 -11.89 -20.01
CA GLY A 549 -10.06 -10.68 -20.13
C GLY A 549 -10.04 -10.12 -21.56
N PRO A 550 -9.59 -8.86 -21.72
CA PRO A 550 -9.50 -8.21 -23.03
C PRO A 550 -8.39 -8.79 -23.93
N LEU A 551 -7.45 -9.57 -23.38
CA LEU A 551 -6.42 -10.29 -24.13
C LEU A 551 -6.76 -11.78 -24.20
N GLU A 552 -6.32 -12.44 -25.28
CA GLU A 552 -6.52 -13.89 -25.44
C GLU A 552 -5.88 -14.67 -24.29
N ASN A 553 -6.56 -15.71 -23.79
CA ASN A 553 -6.12 -16.53 -22.66
C ASN A 553 -5.88 -15.77 -21.34
N THR A 554 -6.49 -14.60 -21.19
CA THR A 554 -6.47 -13.83 -19.94
C THR A 554 -7.83 -13.79 -19.26
N LYS A 555 -7.85 -13.50 -17.98
CA LYS A 555 -9.06 -13.22 -17.20
C LYS A 555 -8.97 -11.83 -16.59
N ALA A 556 -10.09 -11.12 -16.49
CA ALA A 556 -10.19 -9.83 -15.81
C ALA A 556 -10.85 -10.03 -14.44
N CYS A 557 -10.15 -9.71 -13.36
CA CYS A 557 -10.65 -9.81 -11.99
C CYS A 557 -10.93 -8.41 -11.44
N SER A 558 -12.19 -8.05 -11.21
CA SER A 558 -12.57 -6.71 -10.71
C SER A 558 -12.00 -6.48 -9.32
N LEU A 559 -11.23 -5.40 -9.15
CA LEU A 559 -10.67 -4.96 -7.87
C LEU A 559 -11.60 -3.97 -7.16
N GLY A 560 -12.43 -3.26 -7.92
CA GLY A 560 -13.43 -2.33 -7.40
C GLY A 560 -14.01 -1.44 -8.48
N ILE A 561 -15.17 -0.88 -8.19
CA ILE A 561 -15.86 0.04 -9.09
C ILE A 561 -15.55 1.48 -8.66
N MET A 562 -15.19 2.30 -9.63
CA MET A 562 -14.92 3.73 -9.49
C MET A 562 -16.08 4.52 -10.08
N GLN A 563 -16.40 5.67 -9.49
CA GLN A 563 -17.47 6.56 -9.98
C GLN A 563 -16.97 7.99 -10.03
N GLN A 564 -17.40 8.70 -11.06
CA GLN A 564 -17.05 10.08 -11.29
C GLN A 564 -17.62 11.01 -10.22
N ASP A 565 -16.85 12.05 -9.85
CA ASP A 565 -17.26 13.15 -8.98
C ASP A 565 -17.82 12.67 -7.62
N MET A 566 -17.15 11.68 -7.02
CA MET A 566 -17.53 11.08 -5.74
C MET A 566 -16.54 11.51 -4.64
N PRO A 567 -16.97 12.07 -3.49
CA PRO A 567 -18.36 12.13 -3.01
C PRO A 567 -19.20 13.24 -3.66
N GLU A 568 -18.57 14.31 -4.13
CA GLU A 568 -19.20 15.43 -4.82
C GLU A 568 -18.23 16.02 -5.85
N PRO A 569 -18.71 16.73 -6.89
CA PRO A 569 -17.84 17.48 -7.80
C PRO A 569 -16.93 18.45 -7.04
N TYR A 570 -15.80 18.85 -7.62
CA TYR A 570 -14.89 19.82 -7.00
C TYR A 570 -14.25 20.71 -8.05
N LYS A 571 -14.69 21.98 -8.09
CA LYS A 571 -14.27 22.94 -9.12
C LYS A 571 -14.39 22.31 -10.52
N ASP A 572 -13.42 22.55 -11.40
CA ASP A 572 -13.37 21.96 -12.74
C ASP A 572 -12.48 20.69 -12.80
N GLU A 573 -12.18 20.07 -11.64
CA GLU A 573 -11.31 18.88 -11.60
C GLU A 573 -12.09 17.62 -12.00
N LYS A 574 -11.55 16.86 -12.95
CA LYS A 574 -12.08 15.56 -13.36
C LYS A 574 -11.42 14.45 -12.56
N PHE A 575 -12.21 13.70 -11.80
CA PHE A 575 -11.70 12.61 -10.98
C PHE A 575 -12.76 11.52 -10.77
N ILE A 576 -12.29 10.36 -10.35
CA ILE A 576 -13.12 9.22 -9.98
C ILE A 576 -12.66 8.69 -8.63
N CYS A 577 -13.59 8.22 -7.80
CA CYS A 577 -13.27 7.60 -6.52
C CYS A 577 -13.98 6.26 -6.39
N PRO A 578 -13.46 5.33 -5.57
CA PRO A 578 -14.08 4.03 -5.42
C PRO A 578 -15.47 4.17 -4.78
N VAL A 579 -16.45 3.37 -5.21
CA VAL A 579 -17.82 3.37 -4.65
C VAL A 579 -17.98 2.44 -3.45
N ARG A 580 -16.98 1.60 -3.22
CA ARG A 580 -16.84 0.69 -2.07
C ARG A 580 -15.38 0.76 -1.59
N PRO A 581 -15.10 0.52 -0.30
CA PRO A 581 -13.72 0.45 0.15
C PRO A 581 -12.94 -0.60 -0.65
N LEU A 582 -11.81 -0.19 -1.23
CA LEU A 582 -10.89 -1.15 -1.85
C LEU A 582 -10.21 -1.95 -0.74
N LEU A 583 -9.93 -3.23 -1.01
CA LEU A 583 -9.12 -4.00 -0.09
C LEU A 583 -7.73 -3.34 0.09
N PRO A 584 -7.17 -3.38 1.32
CA PRO A 584 -5.77 -3.03 1.53
C PRO A 584 -4.88 -3.76 0.52
N ALA A 585 -3.93 -3.06 -0.08
CA ALA A 585 -3.20 -3.58 -1.24
C ALA A 585 -2.54 -4.96 -1.00
N LYS A 586 -2.02 -5.19 0.21
CA LYS A 586 -1.51 -6.51 0.61
C LYS A 586 -2.59 -7.60 0.53
N GLN A 587 -3.78 -7.36 1.09
CA GLN A 587 -4.88 -8.34 1.07
C GLN A 587 -5.37 -8.58 -0.37
N GLN A 588 -5.48 -7.53 -1.17
CA GLN A 588 -5.82 -7.65 -2.59
C GLN A 588 -4.80 -8.50 -3.37
N LEU A 589 -3.51 -8.30 -3.10
CA LEU A 589 -2.45 -9.10 -3.71
C LEU A 589 -2.45 -10.55 -3.19
N GLU A 590 -2.79 -10.79 -1.93
CA GLU A 590 -2.98 -12.15 -1.38
C GLU A 590 -4.15 -12.88 -2.06
N VAL A 591 -5.24 -12.18 -2.39
CA VAL A 591 -6.35 -12.72 -3.19
C VAL A 591 -5.84 -13.16 -4.58
N LEU A 592 -5.05 -12.31 -5.25
CA LEU A 592 -4.46 -12.65 -6.55
C LEU A 592 -3.44 -13.80 -6.43
N GLN A 593 -2.63 -13.83 -5.37
CA GLN A 593 -1.63 -14.87 -5.11
C GLN A 593 -2.26 -16.26 -4.91
N LYS A 594 -3.45 -16.33 -4.29
CA LYS A 594 -4.18 -17.59 -4.06
C LYS A 594 -4.69 -18.24 -5.35
N LYS A 595 -4.75 -17.50 -6.47
CA LYS A 595 -5.18 -18.03 -7.78
C LYS A 595 -4.11 -18.91 -8.41
N LYS A 596 -4.00 -20.16 -7.92
CA LYS A 596 -3.02 -21.14 -8.40
C LYS A 596 -3.04 -21.25 -9.94
N GLY A 597 -1.87 -21.09 -10.55
CA GLY A 597 -1.69 -21.18 -12.00
C GLY A 597 -2.02 -19.90 -12.78
N TRP A 598 -2.35 -18.79 -12.10
CA TRP A 598 -2.64 -17.50 -12.73
C TRP A 598 -1.76 -16.38 -12.16
N CYS A 599 -1.23 -15.54 -13.05
CA CYS A 599 -0.25 -14.49 -12.78
C CYS A 599 -0.84 -13.17 -13.27
N PRO A 600 -0.98 -12.14 -12.44
CA PRO A 600 -1.38 -10.82 -12.90
C PRO A 600 -0.35 -10.22 -13.87
N LEU A 601 -0.86 -9.51 -14.88
CA LEU A 601 -0.08 -8.71 -15.80
C LEU A 601 0.30 -7.38 -15.14
N ARG A 602 1.53 -6.94 -15.37
CA ARG A 602 2.14 -5.78 -14.74
C ARG A 602 2.70 -4.82 -15.79
N MET A 603 2.40 -3.54 -15.59
CA MET A 603 3.14 -2.44 -16.22
C MET A 603 4.43 -2.16 -15.43
N ASN A 604 5.55 -2.05 -16.12
CA ASN A 604 6.76 -1.49 -15.52
C ASN A 604 6.68 0.04 -15.42
N SER A 605 7.67 0.68 -14.80
CA SER A 605 7.66 2.13 -14.52
C SER A 605 7.61 3.00 -15.78
N GLU A 606 8.27 2.59 -16.86
CA GLU A 606 8.22 3.34 -18.13
C GLU A 606 6.90 3.13 -18.87
N GLN A 607 6.33 1.92 -18.83
CA GLN A 607 4.98 1.64 -19.36
C GLN A 607 3.91 2.46 -18.60
N MET A 608 3.99 2.52 -17.27
CA MET A 608 3.10 3.38 -16.46
C MET A 608 3.25 4.85 -16.86
N LYS A 609 4.47 5.33 -17.10
CA LYS A 609 4.71 6.70 -17.55
C LYS A 609 4.11 6.96 -18.95
N GLY A 610 4.27 6.02 -19.88
CA GLY A 610 3.66 6.10 -21.21
C GLY A 610 2.13 6.13 -21.18
N ALA A 611 1.52 5.38 -20.26
CA ALA A 611 0.08 5.34 -20.02
C ALA A 611 -0.44 6.48 -19.11
N SER A 612 0.44 7.37 -18.63
CA SER A 612 0.12 8.36 -17.58
C SER A 612 -0.51 7.75 -16.31
N TRP A 613 -0.17 6.49 -16.02
CA TRP A 613 -0.76 5.68 -14.95
C TRP A 613 0.09 5.69 -13.67
N PHE A 614 0.22 6.85 -13.05
CA PHE A 614 1.16 7.04 -11.94
C PHE A 614 0.61 6.59 -10.58
N TYR A 615 1.39 5.83 -9.82
CA TYR A 615 1.13 5.64 -8.40
C TYR A 615 1.50 6.91 -7.63
N ARG A 616 0.55 7.47 -6.89
CA ARG A 616 0.69 8.74 -6.14
C ARG A 616 0.47 8.55 -4.63
N GLY A 617 0.47 7.31 -4.12
CA GLY A 617 0.28 7.03 -2.69
C GLY A 617 1.40 7.60 -1.79
N ARG A 618 2.55 7.97 -2.35
CA ARG A 618 3.61 8.71 -1.62
C ARG A 618 3.34 10.21 -1.52
N THR A 619 2.38 10.71 -2.28
CA THR A 619 1.94 12.11 -2.31
C THR A 619 0.40 12.16 -2.24
N PRO A 620 -0.20 11.82 -1.08
CA PRO A 620 -1.64 11.65 -0.95
C PRO A 620 -2.46 12.93 -1.21
N GLN A 621 -1.81 14.10 -1.29
CA GLN A 621 -2.40 15.36 -1.72
C GLN A 621 -2.65 15.47 -3.23
N LYS A 622 -2.24 14.47 -4.03
CA LYS A 622 -2.47 14.43 -5.48
C LYS A 622 -3.58 13.43 -5.80
N THR A 623 -4.36 13.72 -6.83
CA THR A 623 -5.38 12.84 -7.39
C THR A 623 -4.79 11.47 -7.71
N GLN A 624 -5.27 10.39 -7.13
CA GLN A 624 -4.71 9.04 -7.31
C GLN A 624 -5.37 8.27 -8.48
N TYR A 625 -6.61 8.63 -8.81
CA TYR A 625 -7.44 7.90 -9.76
C TYR A 625 -7.84 8.84 -10.89
N ASP A 626 -7.13 8.73 -12.01
CA ASP A 626 -7.38 9.54 -13.19
C ASP A 626 -8.55 8.92 -14.00
N MET A 627 -9.39 9.78 -14.59
CA MET A 627 -10.48 9.38 -15.50
C MET A 627 -9.91 8.97 -16.86
N THR A 628 -9.20 7.85 -16.92
CA THR A 628 -8.54 7.39 -18.14
C THR A 628 -8.66 5.88 -18.24
N GLU A 629 -9.06 5.40 -19.41
CA GLU A 629 -9.00 3.96 -19.69
C GLU A 629 -7.54 3.53 -19.82
N ASN A 630 -7.23 2.40 -19.22
CA ASN A 630 -5.92 1.79 -19.30
C ASN A 630 -6.10 0.29 -19.46
N SER A 631 -6.07 -0.17 -20.71
CA SER A 631 -6.23 -1.59 -21.03
C SER A 631 -4.90 -2.34 -21.01
N PRO A 632 -4.87 -3.62 -20.62
CA PRO A 632 -3.67 -4.44 -20.64
C PRO A 632 -3.15 -4.64 -22.08
N GLN A 633 -1.84 -4.54 -22.26
CA GLN A 633 -1.16 -4.72 -23.55
C GLN A 633 -0.31 -6.01 -23.57
N LYS A 634 0.06 -6.47 -24.76
CA LYS A 634 0.79 -7.75 -24.96
C LYS A 634 2.23 -7.72 -24.45
N ASP A 635 2.80 -6.53 -24.33
CA ASP A 635 4.16 -6.26 -23.83
C ASP A 635 4.20 -6.13 -22.29
N PHE A 636 3.06 -6.28 -21.60
CA PHE A 636 3.03 -6.29 -20.13
C PHE A 636 3.50 -7.65 -19.59
N GLN A 637 4.27 -7.62 -18.51
CA GLN A 637 4.87 -8.83 -17.94
C GLN A 637 3.90 -9.53 -17.00
N ALA A 638 3.77 -10.84 -17.10
CA ALA A 638 3.14 -11.61 -16.04
C ALA A 638 4.06 -11.62 -14.80
N VAL A 639 3.49 -11.54 -13.60
CA VAL A 639 4.26 -11.60 -12.35
C VAL A 639 3.62 -12.56 -11.35
N ARG A 640 4.45 -13.19 -10.52
CA ARG A 640 3.98 -14.03 -9.41
C ARG A 640 4.44 -13.43 -8.09
N VAL A 641 3.48 -13.15 -7.20
CA VAL A 641 3.75 -12.66 -5.85
C VAL A 641 4.33 -13.80 -5.02
N MET A 642 5.54 -13.61 -4.50
CA MET A 642 6.28 -14.63 -3.74
C MET A 642 6.00 -14.51 -2.25
N HIS A 643 6.36 -13.37 -1.66
CA HIS A 643 6.19 -13.11 -0.23
C HIS A 643 6.07 -11.61 0.04
N PHE A 644 5.61 -11.28 1.25
CA PHE A 644 5.51 -9.90 1.72
C PHE A 644 6.46 -9.65 2.89
N LYS A 645 7.04 -8.45 2.92
CA LYS A 645 7.85 -7.96 4.03
C LYS A 645 7.31 -6.62 4.49
N SER A 646 6.99 -6.50 5.77
CA SER A 646 6.64 -5.21 6.36
C SER A 646 7.92 -4.55 6.89
N ARG A 647 8.17 -3.31 6.49
CA ARG A 647 9.27 -2.51 7.03
C ARG A 647 8.86 -1.05 7.10
N GLN A 648 9.52 -0.34 8.00
CA GLN A 648 9.36 1.10 8.15
C GLN A 648 10.06 1.79 6.96
N ASP A 649 9.38 2.71 6.29
CA ASP A 649 9.99 3.50 5.23
C ASP A 649 11.00 4.51 5.81
N SER A 650 12.02 4.83 5.02
CA SER A 650 13.15 5.66 5.47
C SER A 650 12.87 7.15 5.53
N GLU A 651 11.77 7.63 4.92
CA GLU A 651 11.49 9.06 4.75
C GLU A 651 10.48 9.57 5.80
N PHE A 652 9.41 8.82 6.01
CA PHE A 652 8.27 9.14 6.86
C PHE A 652 8.15 8.23 8.08
N HIS A 653 8.99 7.20 8.18
CA HIS A 653 8.94 6.24 9.26
C HIS A 653 7.59 5.52 9.39
N LEU A 654 6.87 5.32 8.27
CA LEU A 654 5.60 4.60 8.23
C LEU A 654 5.83 3.13 7.91
N TRP A 655 5.06 2.25 8.54
CA TRP A 655 5.08 0.83 8.20
C TRP A 655 4.42 0.61 6.85
N ARG A 656 5.18 0.06 5.90
CA ARG A 656 4.70 -0.28 4.56
C ARG A 656 4.95 -1.75 4.28
N ASN A 657 4.06 -2.34 3.49
CA ASN A 657 4.23 -3.69 2.99
C ASN A 657 4.94 -3.64 1.65
N PHE A 658 6.01 -4.42 1.50
CA PHE A 658 6.72 -4.65 0.25
C PHE A 658 6.45 -6.07 -0.21
N ALA A 659 6.20 -6.26 -1.49
CA ALA A 659 6.02 -7.55 -2.12
C ALA A 659 7.26 -7.88 -2.95
N THR A 660 7.80 -9.07 -2.73
CA THR A 660 8.78 -9.68 -3.64
C THR A 660 7.99 -10.41 -4.72
N ILE A 661 8.20 -10.03 -5.97
CA ILE A 661 7.57 -10.68 -7.13
C ILE A 661 8.63 -11.35 -7.99
N SER A 662 8.26 -12.46 -8.64
CA SER A 662 9.03 -12.99 -9.76
C SER A 662 8.46 -12.47 -11.08
N LEU A 663 9.35 -12.10 -12.00
CA LEU A 663 9.03 -11.60 -13.32
C LEU A 663 8.96 -12.79 -14.29
N GLN A 664 7.89 -12.85 -15.07
CA GLN A 664 7.64 -13.88 -16.07
C GLN A 664 7.63 -13.26 -17.48
N CYS A 665 7.55 -14.11 -18.50
CA CYS A 665 7.45 -13.66 -19.88
C CYS A 665 6.25 -12.73 -20.11
N THR A 666 6.39 -11.82 -21.08
CA THR A 666 5.24 -11.10 -21.64
C THR A 666 4.41 -12.01 -22.54
N HIS A 667 3.20 -11.57 -22.90
CA HIS A 667 2.39 -12.31 -23.88
C HIS A 667 3.05 -12.30 -25.27
N GLU A 668 3.74 -11.22 -25.63
CA GLU A 668 4.55 -11.14 -26.84
C GLU A 668 5.69 -12.16 -26.84
N GLU A 669 6.48 -12.22 -25.76
CA GLU A 669 7.58 -13.19 -25.62
C GLU A 669 7.06 -14.63 -25.62
N MET A 670 5.92 -14.88 -24.98
CA MET A 670 5.29 -16.20 -24.98
C MET A 670 4.84 -16.63 -26.37
N ALA A 671 4.41 -15.68 -27.21
CA ALA A 671 4.01 -15.96 -28.59
C ALA A 671 5.23 -16.21 -29.49
N GLU A 672 6.31 -15.46 -29.32
CA GLU A 672 7.50 -15.58 -30.17
C GLU A 672 8.48 -16.67 -29.72
N THR A 673 8.62 -16.88 -28.40
CA THR A 673 9.57 -17.84 -27.80
C THR A 673 8.91 -18.77 -26.77
N PRO A 674 7.84 -19.49 -27.14
CA PRO A 674 7.03 -20.30 -26.21
C PRO A 674 7.80 -21.39 -25.46
N ARG A 675 8.96 -21.87 -25.96
CA ARG A 675 9.76 -22.88 -25.27
C ARG A 675 10.38 -22.34 -23.98
N TRP A 676 10.86 -21.10 -23.98
CA TRP A 676 11.54 -20.49 -22.83
C TRP A 676 10.59 -19.87 -21.81
N CYS A 677 9.34 -19.64 -22.21
CA CYS A 677 8.26 -19.17 -21.34
C CYS A 677 7.50 -20.30 -20.64
N LYS A 678 7.79 -21.56 -20.96
CA LYS A 678 7.28 -22.72 -20.22
C LYS A 678 8.23 -23.10 -19.09
N ASP A 679 7.78 -24.02 -18.23
CA ASP A 679 8.65 -24.64 -17.24
C ASP A 679 9.86 -25.28 -17.97
N PRO A 680 11.09 -24.96 -17.57
CA PRO A 680 12.28 -25.51 -18.21
C PRO A 680 12.35 -27.02 -18.01
N GLN A 681 13.00 -27.72 -18.94
CA GLN A 681 13.22 -29.15 -18.80
C GLN A 681 14.39 -29.38 -17.85
N VAL A 682 14.10 -30.06 -16.75
CA VAL A 682 15.07 -30.47 -15.73
C VAL A 682 15.41 -31.95 -15.92
N HIS A 683 16.69 -32.29 -15.85
CA HIS A 683 17.12 -33.68 -15.82
C HIS A 683 16.92 -34.27 -14.43
N HIS A 684 16.15 -35.35 -14.35
CA HIS A 684 16.05 -36.19 -13.16
C HIS A 684 16.55 -37.59 -13.49
N SER A 685 17.51 -38.09 -12.73
CA SER A 685 17.95 -39.48 -12.79
C SER A 685 16.77 -40.39 -12.47
N SER A 686 16.66 -41.47 -13.23
CA SER A 686 15.58 -42.46 -13.13
C SER A 686 15.50 -43.17 -11.77
N SER A 687 16.48 -42.95 -10.89
CA SER A 687 16.49 -43.44 -9.50
C SER A 687 15.62 -42.62 -8.54
N SER A 688 15.18 -41.42 -8.92
CA SER A 688 14.27 -40.63 -8.10
C SER A 688 12.81 -41.04 -8.39
N THR A 689 12.03 -41.30 -7.34
CA THR A 689 10.58 -41.62 -7.41
C THR A 689 9.76 -40.56 -8.16
N ASN A 690 10.32 -39.37 -8.37
CA ASN A 690 9.72 -38.26 -9.14
C ASN A 690 9.69 -38.50 -10.66
N ALA A 691 10.57 -39.34 -11.22
CA ALA A 691 10.58 -39.64 -12.67
C ALA A 691 9.29 -40.34 -13.17
N VAL A 692 8.59 -41.05 -12.26
CA VAL A 692 7.29 -41.67 -12.55
C VAL A 692 6.16 -40.63 -12.59
N LEU A 693 6.22 -39.60 -11.73
CA LEU A 693 5.25 -38.49 -11.72
C LEU A 693 5.43 -37.55 -12.92
N ASP A 694 6.68 -37.33 -13.34
CA ASP A 694 7.02 -36.48 -14.49
C ASP A 694 6.70 -37.15 -15.84
N SER A 695 6.90 -38.47 -15.94
CA SER A 695 6.49 -39.23 -17.13
C SER A 695 4.95 -39.31 -17.28
N MET A 696 4.21 -39.38 -16.17
CA MET A 696 2.75 -39.23 -16.18
C MET A 696 2.26 -37.81 -16.53
N GLY A 697 3.10 -36.78 -16.35
CA GLY A 697 2.82 -35.41 -16.78
C GLY A 697 2.87 -35.20 -18.30
N ARG A 698 3.62 -36.05 -19.03
CA ARG A 698 3.79 -35.94 -20.49
C ARG A 698 2.70 -36.64 -21.30
N ALA A 699 1.99 -37.60 -20.71
CA ALA A 699 0.87 -38.30 -21.34
C ALA A 699 -0.48 -37.63 -21.02
N GLY A 700 -0.83 -36.56 -21.74
CA GLY A 700 -2.20 -36.03 -21.83
C GLY A 700 -2.58 -34.94 -20.83
N ARG A 701 -2.47 -33.66 -21.26
CA ARG A 701 -2.95 -32.49 -20.50
C ARG A 701 -4.48 -32.43 -20.34
N GLY A 702 -5.25 -33.20 -21.12
CA GLY A 702 -6.71 -33.21 -21.07
C GLY A 702 -7.31 -34.14 -20.00
N THR A 703 -6.69 -35.27 -19.72
CA THR A 703 -7.19 -36.28 -18.76
C THR A 703 -6.88 -35.93 -17.31
N LYS A 704 -5.76 -35.24 -17.05
CA LYS A 704 -5.37 -34.84 -15.67
C LYS A 704 -6.37 -33.87 -15.03
N ARG A 705 -6.89 -32.87 -15.77
CA ARG A 705 -7.90 -31.94 -15.24
C ARG A 705 -9.24 -32.64 -14.91
N PHE A 706 -9.67 -33.58 -15.74
CA PHE A 706 -10.92 -34.32 -15.53
C PHE A 706 -10.84 -35.31 -14.35
N VAL A 707 -9.72 -36.03 -14.22
CA VAL A 707 -9.50 -36.98 -13.11
C VAL A 707 -9.27 -36.22 -11.80
N GLN A 708 -8.55 -35.10 -11.83
CA GLN A 708 -8.28 -34.31 -10.62
C GLN A 708 -9.52 -33.54 -10.13
N GLN A 709 -10.37 -33.01 -11.02
CA GLN A 709 -11.68 -32.47 -10.63
C GLN A 709 -12.65 -33.55 -10.14
N GLY A 710 -12.62 -34.75 -10.74
CA GLY A 710 -13.42 -35.89 -10.28
C GLY A 710 -13.03 -36.37 -8.88
N LEU A 711 -11.72 -36.43 -8.58
CA LEU A 711 -11.20 -36.86 -7.28
C LEU A 711 -11.38 -35.78 -6.18
N HIS A 712 -11.34 -34.49 -6.54
CA HIS A 712 -11.62 -33.39 -5.61
C HIS A 712 -13.12 -33.32 -5.23
N LYS A 713 -14.02 -33.52 -6.21
CA LYS A 713 -15.46 -33.64 -5.94
C LYS A 713 -15.83 -34.89 -5.15
N ALA A 714 -15.00 -35.94 -5.19
CA ALA A 714 -15.20 -37.17 -4.44
C ALA A 714 -14.58 -37.15 -3.02
N GLY A 715 -13.90 -36.06 -2.61
CA GLY A 715 -13.28 -35.95 -1.28
C GLY A 715 -12.16 -36.97 -1.00
N MET A 716 -11.58 -37.55 -2.05
CA MET A 716 -10.64 -38.69 -1.95
C MET A 716 -9.18 -38.34 -2.29
N ALA A 717 -8.90 -37.08 -2.61
CA ALA A 717 -7.54 -36.60 -2.75
C ALA A 717 -7.18 -35.71 -1.55
N GLU A 718 -6.28 -36.20 -0.68
CA GLU A 718 -5.46 -35.31 0.13
C GLU A 718 -4.74 -34.35 -0.81
N GLU A 719 -4.63 -33.07 -0.44
CA GLU A 719 -3.85 -32.09 -1.18
C GLU A 719 -2.49 -32.71 -1.52
N PRO A 720 -2.02 -32.68 -2.79
CA PRO A 720 -0.72 -33.24 -3.12
C PRO A 720 0.29 -32.60 -2.18
N HIS A 721 0.95 -33.44 -1.37
CA HIS A 721 1.95 -33.02 -0.41
C HIS A 721 2.82 -31.95 -1.06
N SER A 722 2.88 -30.78 -0.41
CA SER A 722 3.69 -29.65 -0.86
C SER A 722 5.12 -30.12 -1.16
N ASN A 723 5.81 -29.36 -2.00
CA ASN A 723 7.21 -29.48 -2.43
C ASN A 723 8.26 -29.72 -1.31
N SER A 724 7.88 -30.03 -0.07
CA SER A 724 8.75 -30.48 1.03
C SER A 724 9.69 -31.63 0.67
N ALA A 725 9.30 -32.56 -0.21
CA ALA A 725 10.20 -33.60 -0.72
C ALA A 725 11.26 -33.04 -1.68
N GLY A 726 10.88 -32.09 -2.55
CA GLY A 726 11.81 -31.33 -3.39
C GLY A 726 12.74 -30.44 -2.56
N GLY A 727 12.25 -29.80 -1.50
CA GLY A 727 13.06 -28.96 -0.61
C GLY A 727 14.11 -29.74 0.18
N LYS A 728 13.83 -30.99 0.57
CA LYS A 728 14.83 -31.88 1.20
C LYS A 728 15.87 -32.39 0.20
N ALA A 729 15.46 -32.71 -1.03
CA ALA A 729 16.37 -33.10 -2.11
C ALA A 729 17.29 -31.93 -2.52
N PHE A 730 16.70 -30.76 -2.75
CA PHE A 730 17.40 -29.50 -3.05
C PHE A 730 18.35 -29.09 -1.91
N GLY A 731 17.94 -29.23 -0.64
CA GLY A 731 18.82 -28.96 0.51
C GLY A 731 20.02 -29.91 0.59
N HIS A 732 19.82 -31.21 0.31
CA HIS A 732 20.91 -32.19 0.23
C HIS A 732 21.84 -31.94 -0.96
N TRP A 733 21.26 -31.51 -2.08
CA TRP A 733 21.97 -31.16 -3.30
C TRP A 733 22.82 -29.89 -3.11
N LEU A 734 22.25 -28.82 -2.55
CA LEU A 734 22.94 -27.59 -2.12
C LEU A 734 24.09 -27.90 -1.15
N TYR A 735 23.88 -28.81 -0.21
CA TYR A 735 24.91 -29.23 0.74
C TYR A 735 26.10 -29.93 0.04
N ASN A 736 25.82 -30.85 -0.89
CA ASN A 736 26.87 -31.54 -1.66
C ASN A 736 27.60 -30.59 -2.60
N ARG A 737 26.88 -29.65 -3.22
CA ARG A 737 27.46 -28.61 -4.08
C ARG A 737 28.26 -27.59 -3.29
N ARG A 738 27.83 -27.23 -2.07
CA ARG A 738 28.57 -26.37 -1.14
C ARG A 738 29.92 -26.97 -0.73
N LYS A 739 30.05 -28.30 -0.62
CA LYS A 739 31.36 -28.95 -0.45
C LYS A 739 32.28 -28.79 -1.65
N GLY A 740 31.72 -28.88 -2.87
CA GLY A 740 32.43 -28.59 -4.12
C GLY A 740 32.86 -27.12 -4.19
N ALA A 741 31.95 -26.21 -3.83
CA ALA A 741 32.23 -24.79 -3.71
C ALA A 741 33.32 -24.53 -2.67
N GLU A 742 33.23 -25.02 -1.43
CA GLU A 742 34.25 -24.86 -0.38
C GLU A 742 35.64 -25.38 -0.79
N ALA A 743 35.71 -26.48 -1.55
CA ALA A 743 36.96 -26.97 -2.11
C ALA A 743 37.51 -26.05 -3.21
N TRP A 744 36.62 -25.44 -3.99
CA TRP A 744 36.94 -24.48 -5.03
C TRP A 744 37.32 -23.09 -4.47
N ILE A 745 36.63 -22.61 -3.42
CA ILE A 745 36.91 -21.35 -2.69
C ILE A 745 38.36 -21.35 -2.18
N LYS A 746 38.84 -22.50 -1.71
CA LYS A 746 40.22 -22.66 -1.24
C LYS A 746 41.27 -22.57 -2.35
N ASP A 747 40.88 -22.75 -3.61
CA ASP A 747 41.77 -22.89 -4.77
C ASP A 747 41.73 -21.67 -5.72
N THR A 748 40.89 -20.66 -5.45
CA THR A 748 40.67 -19.49 -6.33
C THR A 748 40.75 -18.14 -5.64
N THR A 749 41.06 -17.09 -6.40
CA THR A 749 41.27 -15.71 -5.93
C THR A 749 39.96 -14.91 -5.79
N ASP A 750 39.96 -13.90 -4.89
CA ASP A 750 38.82 -13.00 -4.59
C ASP A 750 38.15 -12.37 -5.83
N ALA A 751 38.90 -12.18 -6.92
CA ALA A 751 38.42 -11.57 -8.16
C ALA A 751 37.33 -12.37 -8.88
N TRP A 752 37.25 -13.71 -8.71
CA TRP A 752 36.18 -14.50 -9.31
C TRP A 752 34.88 -14.41 -8.53
N PHE A 753 34.97 -14.38 -7.20
CA PHE A 753 33.78 -14.24 -6.35
C PHE A 753 33.02 -12.96 -6.65
N GLY A 754 33.74 -11.86 -6.95
CA GLY A 754 33.14 -10.64 -7.45
C GLY A 754 32.29 -10.90 -8.70
N LYS A 755 32.86 -11.48 -9.76
CA LYS A 755 32.16 -11.70 -11.03
C LYS A 755 30.95 -12.65 -10.90
N ALA A 756 31.07 -13.73 -10.14
CA ALA A 756 29.97 -14.67 -9.95
C ALA A 756 28.83 -14.04 -9.12
N SER A 757 29.17 -13.28 -8.07
CA SER A 757 28.19 -12.50 -7.30
C SER A 757 27.50 -11.46 -8.17
N ASP A 758 28.25 -10.69 -8.98
CA ASP A 758 27.69 -9.68 -9.87
C ASP A 758 26.71 -10.30 -10.88
N ARG A 759 27.02 -11.49 -11.44
CA ARG A 759 26.11 -12.25 -12.31
C ARG A 759 24.87 -12.75 -11.56
N TYR A 760 25.04 -13.27 -10.35
CA TYR A 760 23.92 -13.71 -9.51
C TYR A 760 22.96 -12.55 -9.26
N ASP A 761 23.48 -11.41 -8.82
CA ASP A 761 22.70 -10.21 -8.53
C ASP A 761 22.02 -9.68 -9.80
N LYS A 762 22.75 -9.58 -10.92
CA LYS A 762 22.19 -9.18 -12.24
C LYS A 762 21.06 -10.11 -12.69
N LEU A 763 21.23 -11.43 -12.59
CA LEU A 763 20.19 -12.39 -12.96
C LEU A 763 19.01 -12.34 -11.97
N ARG A 764 19.28 -12.10 -10.69
CA ARG A 764 18.27 -12.02 -9.64
C ARG A 764 17.42 -10.76 -9.79
N GLU A 765 18.03 -9.63 -10.09
CA GLU A 765 17.33 -8.36 -10.41
C GLU A 765 16.48 -8.49 -11.69
N ARG A 766 16.91 -9.29 -12.67
CA ARG A 766 16.11 -9.62 -13.86
C ARG A 766 14.94 -10.55 -13.58
N SER A 767 15.06 -11.41 -12.56
CA SER A 767 14.07 -12.45 -12.25
C SER A 767 13.10 -12.04 -11.13
N PHE A 768 13.54 -11.15 -10.23
CA PHE A 768 12.79 -10.75 -9.05
C PHE A 768 12.83 -9.24 -8.85
N LEU A 769 11.75 -8.71 -8.32
CA LEU A 769 11.65 -7.32 -7.92
C LEU A 769 10.99 -7.21 -6.55
N GLU A 770 11.55 -6.37 -5.67
CA GLU A 770 10.89 -5.94 -4.45
C GLU A 770 10.26 -4.56 -4.67
N ILE A 771 8.96 -4.45 -4.43
CA ILE A 771 8.18 -3.23 -4.70
C ILE A 771 7.14 -3.01 -3.59
N GLU A 772 6.78 -1.76 -3.29
CA GLU A 772 5.72 -1.44 -2.33
C GLU A 772 4.40 -2.08 -2.80
N ALA A 773 3.66 -2.76 -1.91
CA ALA A 773 2.47 -3.52 -2.25
C ALA A 773 1.38 -2.66 -2.93
N ALA A 774 1.20 -1.41 -2.50
CA ALA A 774 0.25 -0.49 -3.11
C ALA A 774 0.71 -0.01 -4.51
N GLU A 775 2.01 0.21 -4.70
CA GLU A 775 2.60 0.51 -6.00
C GLU A 775 2.48 -0.68 -6.96
N LEU A 776 2.73 -1.90 -6.45
CA LEU A 776 2.53 -3.13 -7.19
C LEU A 776 1.07 -3.27 -7.62
N LEU A 777 0.12 -3.21 -6.69
CA LEU A 777 -1.31 -3.34 -7.03
C LEU A 777 -1.73 -2.29 -8.06
N HIS A 778 -1.26 -1.05 -7.94
CA HIS A 778 -1.52 -0.01 -8.94
C HIS A 778 -0.96 -0.39 -10.31
N SER A 779 0.25 -0.92 -10.38
CA SER A 779 0.88 -1.40 -11.63
C SER A 779 0.26 -2.67 -12.23
N LEU A 780 -0.50 -3.43 -11.43
CA LEU A 780 -1.28 -4.60 -11.87
C LEU A 780 -2.73 -4.24 -12.24
N SER A 781 -3.14 -3.02 -11.92
CA SER A 781 -4.52 -2.56 -12.12
C SER A 781 -4.68 -1.80 -13.43
N PHE A 782 -5.76 -2.14 -14.11
CA PHE A 782 -6.25 -1.59 -15.35
C PHE A 782 -7.61 -0.96 -15.10
N GLN A 783 -8.07 -0.14 -16.05
CA GLN A 783 -9.33 0.56 -15.91
C GLN A 783 -10.09 0.53 -17.23
N ARG A 784 -11.35 0.13 -17.19
CA ARG A 784 -12.29 0.15 -18.31
C ARG A 784 -13.56 0.87 -17.92
N GLU A 785 -14.16 1.57 -18.87
CA GLU A 785 -15.46 2.17 -18.69
C GLU A 785 -16.54 1.08 -18.54
N LEU A 786 -17.49 1.28 -17.62
CA LEU A 786 -18.66 0.42 -17.46
C LEU A 786 -19.86 1.05 -18.17
N GLU A 787 -20.70 0.20 -18.78
CA GLU A 787 -21.96 0.64 -19.37
C GLU A 787 -22.87 1.26 -18.30
N SER A 788 -23.59 2.33 -18.67
CA SER A 788 -24.58 2.95 -17.79
C SER A 788 -25.72 1.97 -17.52
N THR A 789 -25.83 1.51 -16.28
CA THR A 789 -26.86 0.54 -15.86
C THR A 789 -28.24 1.17 -15.65
N GLY A 790 -28.39 2.49 -15.86
CA GLY A 790 -29.63 3.23 -15.59
C GLY A 790 -30.04 3.33 -14.11
N ALA A 791 -29.25 2.69 -13.22
CA ALA A 791 -29.46 2.71 -11.77
C ALA A 791 -28.96 4.00 -11.10
N ASP A 792 -28.20 4.83 -11.82
CA ASP A 792 -27.76 6.13 -11.33
C ASP A 792 -28.63 7.24 -11.91
N SER A 793 -29.40 7.92 -11.05
CA SER A 793 -30.19 9.10 -11.38
C SER A 793 -29.34 10.23 -11.98
N LYS A 794 -28.06 10.33 -11.57
CA LYS A 794 -27.12 11.34 -12.11
C LYS A 794 -26.40 10.90 -13.38
N ARG A 795 -26.60 9.64 -13.82
CA ARG A 795 -25.89 9.03 -14.96
C ARG A 795 -24.38 9.26 -14.89
N LYS A 796 -23.78 9.23 -13.70
CA LYS A 796 -22.33 9.43 -13.56
C LYS A 796 -21.60 8.27 -14.20
N GLN A 797 -20.50 8.60 -14.87
CA GLN A 797 -19.67 7.59 -15.48
C GLN A 797 -19.07 6.67 -14.39
N ARG A 798 -19.13 5.36 -14.64
CA ARG A 798 -18.50 4.34 -13.78
C ARG A 798 -17.38 3.66 -14.54
N TYR A 799 -16.37 3.24 -13.79
CA TYR A 799 -15.22 2.51 -14.31
C TYR A 799 -14.97 1.29 -13.44
N ASP A 800 -14.65 0.17 -14.07
CA ASP A 800 -14.16 -1.02 -13.40
C ASP A 800 -12.64 -0.94 -13.32
N ARG A 801 -12.11 -0.97 -12.09
CA ARG A 801 -10.69 -1.11 -11.86
C ARG A 801 -10.42 -2.58 -11.64
N PHE A 802 -9.68 -3.21 -12.54
CA PHE A 802 -9.51 -4.67 -12.57
C PHE A 802 -8.05 -5.08 -12.71
N ALA A 803 -7.70 -6.31 -12.32
CA ALA A 803 -6.42 -6.93 -12.64
C ALA A 803 -6.60 -7.93 -13.79
N SER A 804 -5.74 -7.86 -14.79
CA SER A 804 -5.69 -8.87 -15.86
C SER A 804 -4.75 -9.99 -15.45
N ILE A 805 -5.19 -11.23 -15.43
CA ILE A 805 -4.38 -12.41 -15.08
C ILE A 805 -4.19 -13.33 -16.28
N ALA A 806 -3.01 -13.91 -16.44
CA ALA A 806 -2.65 -14.88 -17.48
C ALA A 806 -2.12 -16.18 -16.86
N ALA A 807 -2.02 -17.26 -17.64
CA ALA A 807 -1.48 -18.52 -17.13
C ALA A 807 0.00 -18.37 -16.66
N CYS A 808 0.30 -18.81 -15.45
CA CYS A 808 1.68 -18.86 -14.93
C CYS A 808 2.42 -20.12 -15.36
N LYS A 809 3.75 -20.05 -15.29
CA LYS A 809 4.62 -21.21 -15.05
C LYS A 809 4.22 -21.96 -13.77
N THR A 810 4.35 -23.28 -13.79
CA THR A 810 4.02 -24.12 -12.61
C THR A 810 5.22 -24.31 -11.71
N MET A 811 6.44 -24.20 -12.26
CA MET A 811 7.68 -24.28 -11.51
C MET A 811 7.76 -23.17 -10.46
N ASP A 812 8.37 -23.48 -9.32
CA ASP A 812 8.66 -22.47 -8.31
C ASP A 812 9.73 -21.49 -8.85
N PRO A 813 9.49 -20.17 -8.82
CA PRO A 813 10.43 -19.20 -9.39
C PRO A 813 11.80 -19.16 -8.72
N GLU A 814 11.90 -19.41 -7.41
CA GLU A 814 13.21 -19.45 -6.73
C GLU A 814 14.00 -20.67 -7.22
N MET A 815 13.34 -21.83 -7.31
CA MET A 815 13.95 -23.02 -7.89
C MET A 815 14.35 -22.82 -9.36
N GLU A 816 13.49 -22.23 -10.19
CA GLU A 816 13.82 -21.93 -11.60
C GLU A 816 15.04 -21.02 -11.71
N PHE A 817 15.10 -19.99 -10.88
CA PHE A 817 16.23 -19.06 -10.85
C PHE A 817 17.54 -19.74 -10.45
N GLU A 818 17.54 -20.53 -9.38
CA GLU A 818 18.75 -21.23 -8.92
C GLU A 818 19.25 -22.21 -9.99
N LEU A 819 18.36 -23.04 -10.57
CA LEU A 819 18.75 -23.97 -11.64
C LEU A 819 19.31 -23.25 -12.88
N LYS A 820 18.76 -22.07 -13.22
CA LYS A 820 19.30 -21.25 -14.32
C LYS A 820 20.65 -20.68 -13.98
N TYR A 821 20.81 -20.04 -12.83
CA TYR A 821 22.07 -19.46 -12.38
C TYR A 821 23.17 -20.51 -12.39
N GLU A 822 22.89 -21.69 -11.84
CA GLU A 822 23.83 -22.77 -11.69
C GLU A 822 24.19 -23.40 -13.04
N GLY A 823 23.20 -23.62 -13.91
CA GLY A 823 23.45 -24.06 -15.27
C GLY A 823 24.33 -23.06 -16.04
N ILE A 824 24.06 -21.76 -15.91
CA ILE A 824 24.86 -20.68 -16.51
C ILE A 824 26.30 -20.75 -16.01
N ASP A 825 26.52 -20.84 -14.70
CA ASP A 825 27.87 -20.89 -14.14
C ASP A 825 28.60 -22.17 -14.57
N ASP A 826 27.91 -23.32 -14.58
CA ASP A 826 28.46 -24.60 -15.05
C ASP A 826 28.91 -24.53 -16.52
N ALA A 827 28.07 -23.97 -17.39
CA ALA A 827 28.41 -23.75 -18.80
C ALA A 827 29.60 -22.79 -18.97
N LEU A 828 29.62 -21.68 -18.24
CA LEU A 828 30.71 -20.71 -18.32
C LEU A 828 32.04 -21.31 -17.84
N GLN A 829 32.04 -22.15 -16.80
CA GLN A 829 33.23 -22.87 -16.36
C GLN A 829 33.72 -23.87 -17.41
N MET A 830 32.82 -24.58 -18.07
CA MET A 830 33.16 -25.47 -19.18
C MET A 830 33.78 -24.69 -20.34
N ALA A 831 33.15 -23.59 -20.77
CA ALA A 831 33.64 -22.74 -21.86
C ALA A 831 34.99 -22.09 -21.53
N ARG A 832 35.13 -21.52 -20.33
CA ARG A 832 36.39 -20.94 -19.83
C ARG A 832 37.50 -21.98 -19.79
N LYS A 833 37.20 -23.19 -19.30
CA LYS A 833 38.23 -24.23 -19.23
C LYS A 833 38.63 -24.72 -20.61
N ALA A 834 37.68 -24.80 -21.53
CA ALA A 834 37.96 -25.09 -22.93
C ALA A 834 38.86 -24.01 -23.55
N HIS A 835 38.52 -22.73 -23.38
CA HIS A 835 39.33 -21.59 -23.86
C HIS A 835 40.78 -21.61 -23.32
N GLN A 836 40.97 -22.00 -22.06
CA GLN A 836 42.31 -22.08 -21.45
C GLN A 836 43.15 -23.26 -21.94
N LYS A 837 42.52 -24.32 -22.46
CA LYS A 837 43.18 -25.61 -22.74
C LYS A 837 43.31 -25.92 -24.21
N PHE A 838 42.43 -25.41 -25.03
CA PHE A 838 42.41 -25.61 -26.47
C PHE A 838 42.69 -24.27 -27.15
N GLU A 839 43.16 -24.31 -28.40
CA GLU A 839 43.48 -23.10 -29.17
C GLU A 839 42.23 -22.23 -29.40
N LYS A 840 42.44 -20.93 -29.63
CA LYS A 840 41.35 -19.97 -29.92
C LYS A 840 40.50 -20.37 -31.13
N SER A 841 41.01 -21.26 -32.00
CA SER A 841 40.32 -21.79 -33.18
C SER A 841 39.00 -22.50 -32.88
N ILE A 842 38.79 -23.01 -31.66
CA ILE A 842 37.52 -23.69 -31.30
C ILE A 842 36.30 -22.77 -31.36
N PHE A 843 36.49 -21.45 -31.24
CA PHE A 843 35.41 -20.45 -31.32
C PHE A 843 35.23 -19.87 -32.73
N GLY A 844 36.02 -20.32 -33.69
CA GLY A 844 35.97 -19.84 -35.08
C GLY A 844 34.75 -20.35 -35.85
N GLY A 845 34.17 -21.48 -35.42
CA GLY A 845 32.92 -22.01 -35.98
C GLY A 845 31.67 -21.24 -35.52
N PRO A 846 30.50 -21.49 -36.13
CA PRO A 846 29.22 -20.90 -35.72
C PRO A 846 28.72 -21.39 -34.35
N SER A 847 29.22 -22.54 -33.91
CA SER A 847 28.98 -23.14 -32.60
C SER A 847 30.21 -23.93 -32.17
N PHE A 848 30.28 -24.28 -30.89
CA PHE A 848 31.30 -25.20 -30.38
C PHE A 848 30.72 -26.10 -29.30
N THR A 849 31.30 -27.30 -29.14
CA THR A 849 30.85 -28.28 -28.15
C THR A 849 31.96 -28.55 -27.15
N VAL A 850 31.61 -28.60 -25.87
CA VAL A 850 32.51 -28.99 -24.78
C VAL A 850 31.96 -30.25 -24.12
N LYS A 851 32.76 -31.31 -24.08
CA LYS A 851 32.41 -32.60 -23.49
C LYS A 851 33.09 -32.75 -22.14
N LEU A 852 32.35 -33.22 -21.14
CA LEU A 852 32.84 -33.48 -19.79
C LEU A 852 32.58 -34.94 -19.43
N MET A 853 33.58 -35.63 -18.89
CA MET A 853 33.47 -37.04 -18.53
C MET A 853 34.18 -37.33 -17.20
N GLY A 854 33.44 -37.93 -16.27
CA GLY A 854 33.99 -38.53 -15.06
C GLY A 854 34.63 -39.88 -15.38
N VAL A 855 35.79 -40.16 -14.80
CA VAL A 855 36.53 -41.40 -15.02
C VAL A 855 36.97 -41.97 -13.69
N GLY A 856 36.63 -43.24 -13.44
CA GLY A 856 37.05 -44.00 -12.28
C GLY A 856 38.00 -45.11 -12.71
N ILE A 857 39.23 -45.10 -12.19
CA ILE A 857 40.24 -46.12 -12.48
C ILE A 857 40.42 -46.99 -11.25
N LEU A 858 40.00 -48.24 -11.33
CA LEU A 858 40.21 -49.22 -10.27
C LEU A 858 41.68 -49.64 -10.25
N GLN A 859 42.34 -49.33 -9.13
CA GLN A 859 43.71 -49.73 -8.82
C GLN A 859 43.69 -50.72 -7.66
N MET A 860 44.59 -51.70 -7.71
CA MET A 860 44.68 -52.74 -6.71
C MET A 860 46.12 -53.20 -6.55
N SER A 861 46.64 -53.11 -5.33
CA SER A 861 47.99 -53.56 -4.98
C SER A 861 47.99 -55.01 -4.47
N SER A 862 46.87 -55.46 -3.90
CA SER A 862 46.65 -56.84 -3.43
C SER A 862 45.15 -57.14 -3.31
N PHE A 863 44.76 -58.40 -3.09
CA PHE A 863 43.36 -58.78 -2.88
C PHE A 863 42.68 -58.07 -1.69
N LYS A 864 43.45 -57.54 -0.73
CA LYS A 864 42.93 -56.78 0.42
C LYS A 864 42.92 -55.27 0.21
N SER A 865 43.60 -54.74 -0.81
CA SER A 865 43.81 -53.30 -0.98
C SER A 865 43.53 -52.91 -2.43
N ALA A 866 42.34 -52.36 -2.63
CA ALA A 866 41.88 -51.74 -3.86
C ALA A 866 41.34 -50.34 -3.56
N TRP A 867 41.49 -49.43 -4.51
CA TRP A 867 40.94 -48.07 -4.43
C TRP A 867 40.63 -47.57 -5.85
N VAL A 868 39.85 -46.49 -5.95
CA VAL A 868 39.49 -45.90 -7.23
C VAL A 868 40.15 -44.53 -7.36
N ASP A 869 40.95 -44.36 -8.40
CA ASP A 869 41.50 -43.06 -8.78
C ASP A 869 40.48 -42.34 -9.69
N PHE A 870 39.94 -41.21 -9.22
CA PHE A 870 38.98 -40.42 -9.99
C PHE A 870 39.64 -39.29 -10.77
N HIS A 871 39.24 -39.16 -12.02
CA HIS A 871 39.72 -38.15 -12.96
C HIS A 871 38.56 -37.51 -13.70
N THR A 872 38.68 -36.22 -13.99
CA THR A 872 37.75 -35.49 -14.85
C THR A 872 38.42 -35.21 -16.18
N LEU A 873 37.79 -35.61 -17.27
CA LEU A 873 38.25 -35.36 -18.63
C LEU A 873 37.36 -34.29 -19.29
N LEU A 874 38.01 -33.41 -20.05
CA LEU A 874 37.38 -32.35 -20.83
C LEU A 874 37.84 -32.47 -22.29
N GLN A 875 36.93 -32.31 -23.24
CA GLN A 875 37.22 -32.24 -24.68
C GLN A 875 36.46 -31.05 -25.27
N ALA A 876 37.03 -30.35 -26.25
CA ALA A 876 36.33 -29.31 -27.00
C ALA A 876 36.37 -29.65 -28.50
N GLY A 877 35.22 -29.61 -29.18
CA GLY A 877 35.11 -30.04 -30.57
C GLY A 877 35.59 -31.48 -30.79
N ASN A 878 36.49 -31.66 -31.75
CA ASN A 878 37.12 -32.94 -32.09
C ASN A 878 38.55 -33.08 -31.53
N GLU A 879 38.97 -32.19 -30.61
CA GLU A 879 40.30 -32.22 -29.99
C GLU A 879 40.48 -33.43 -29.07
N HIS A 880 41.71 -33.74 -28.66
CA HIS A 880 41.95 -34.84 -27.71
C HIS A 880 41.42 -34.53 -26.30
N TRP A 881 41.07 -35.58 -25.54
CA TRP A 881 40.65 -35.42 -24.14
C TRP A 881 41.82 -34.92 -23.27
N VAL A 882 41.54 -33.91 -22.44
CA VAL A 882 42.49 -33.32 -21.50
C VAL A 882 42.00 -33.54 -20.07
N ALA A 883 42.88 -34.01 -19.19
CA ALA A 883 42.55 -34.14 -17.77
C ALA A 883 42.50 -32.75 -17.09
N THR A 884 41.42 -32.47 -16.37
CA THR A 884 41.28 -31.24 -15.57
C THR A 884 41.31 -31.55 -14.07
N LYS A 885 41.83 -30.60 -13.29
CA LYS A 885 41.79 -30.61 -11.82
C LYS A 885 40.79 -29.60 -11.26
N ASN A 886 40.03 -28.91 -12.13
CA ASN A 886 39.04 -27.92 -11.68
C ASN A 886 38.00 -28.64 -10.82
N ALA A 887 37.86 -28.20 -9.56
CA ALA A 887 37.00 -28.86 -8.59
C ALA A 887 35.52 -28.81 -8.99
N MET A 888 35.05 -27.69 -9.57
CA MET A 888 33.67 -27.55 -10.01
C MET A 888 33.33 -28.52 -11.15
N LEU A 889 34.18 -28.60 -12.18
CA LEU A 889 34.03 -29.60 -13.24
C LEU A 889 34.14 -31.03 -12.69
N GLY A 890 34.96 -31.25 -11.66
CA GLY A 890 35.06 -32.52 -10.97
C GLY A 890 33.79 -32.89 -10.21
N SER A 891 33.10 -31.91 -9.62
CA SER A 891 31.79 -32.08 -8.99
C SER A 891 30.72 -32.42 -10.02
N LEU A 892 30.67 -31.70 -11.15
CA LEU A 892 29.73 -31.97 -12.25
C LEU A 892 29.94 -33.36 -12.85
N ALA A 893 31.18 -33.81 -12.95
CA ALA A 893 31.50 -35.15 -13.43
C ALA A 893 31.30 -36.25 -12.36
N GLY A 894 30.90 -35.91 -11.12
CA GLY A 894 30.72 -36.86 -10.01
C GLY A 894 32.01 -37.35 -9.33
N THR A 895 33.18 -36.90 -9.82
CA THR A 895 34.51 -37.40 -9.40
C THR A 895 34.97 -36.94 -8.02
N ILE A 896 34.37 -35.90 -7.45
CA ILE A 896 34.66 -35.42 -6.09
C ILE A 896 33.76 -36.12 -5.07
N SER A 897 32.46 -36.19 -5.36
CA SER A 897 31.45 -36.84 -4.54
C SER A 897 31.78 -38.31 -4.29
N ALA A 898 32.32 -38.99 -5.32
CA ALA A 898 32.70 -40.39 -5.25
C ALA A 898 33.95 -40.68 -4.37
N ARG A 899 34.73 -39.67 -3.97
CA ARG A 899 35.93 -39.86 -3.11
C ARG A 899 35.61 -40.27 -1.68
N GLY A 900 34.36 -40.12 -1.23
CA GLY A 900 33.94 -40.42 0.14
C GLY A 900 33.38 -41.82 0.38
N GLY A 901 33.17 -42.64 -0.66
CA GLY A 901 32.57 -43.98 -0.55
C GLY A 901 33.53 -45.10 -0.94
N GLU A 902 33.46 -46.24 -0.26
CA GLU A 902 34.25 -47.45 -0.58
C GLU A 902 33.77 -48.18 -1.86
N SER A 903 32.66 -47.74 -2.48
CA SER A 903 32.04 -48.37 -3.65
C SER A 903 31.64 -47.33 -4.71
N VAL A 904 31.95 -47.57 -5.99
CA VAL A 904 31.55 -46.72 -7.14
C VAL A 904 30.48 -47.39 -7.97
N ARG A 905 29.37 -46.70 -8.21
CA ARG A 905 28.28 -47.10 -9.12
C ARG A 905 28.42 -46.40 -10.46
N ALA A 906 27.84 -46.97 -11.52
CA ALA A 906 27.81 -46.33 -12.84
C ALA A 906 27.13 -44.94 -12.82
N SER A 907 26.14 -44.75 -11.95
CA SER A 907 25.45 -43.48 -11.74
C SER A 907 26.28 -42.42 -10.99
N ASP A 908 27.40 -42.81 -10.37
CA ASP A 908 28.20 -41.88 -9.56
C ASP A 908 29.15 -41.04 -10.42
N LEU A 909 29.37 -41.43 -11.69
CA LEU A 909 30.19 -40.69 -12.64
C LEU A 909 29.33 -40.22 -13.81
N MET A 910 29.36 -38.92 -14.06
CA MET A 910 28.56 -38.30 -15.11
C MET A 910 29.39 -38.12 -16.39
N GLY A 911 28.69 -38.08 -17.52
CA GLY A 911 29.29 -37.90 -18.84
C GLY A 911 28.29 -37.24 -19.78
N PHE A 912 28.58 -35.99 -20.17
CA PHE A 912 27.70 -35.18 -20.99
C PHE A 912 28.47 -34.17 -21.84
N GLU A 913 27.79 -33.57 -22.80
CA GLU A 913 28.30 -32.49 -23.64
C GLU A 913 27.42 -31.24 -23.54
N ALA A 914 28.05 -30.07 -23.65
CA ALA A 914 27.43 -28.76 -23.69
C ALA A 914 27.76 -28.12 -25.05
N THR A 915 26.75 -27.79 -25.84
CA THR A 915 26.93 -27.14 -27.15
C THR A 915 26.47 -25.70 -27.08
N PHE A 916 27.34 -24.78 -27.49
CA PHE A 916 27.14 -23.34 -27.41
C PHE A 916 26.81 -22.79 -28.78
N HIS A 917 25.68 -22.08 -28.86
CA HIS A 917 25.21 -21.36 -30.03
C HIS A 917 25.03 -19.88 -29.68
N CYS A 918 25.29 -18.99 -30.62
CA CYS A 918 25.04 -17.57 -30.47
C CYS A 918 24.19 -17.07 -31.63
N GLY A 919 23.21 -16.22 -31.34
CA GLY A 919 22.39 -15.54 -32.34
C GLY A 919 21.28 -14.74 -31.69
N SER A 920 20.35 -14.20 -32.47
CA SER A 920 19.19 -13.51 -31.88
C SER A 920 18.35 -14.46 -31.04
N ARG A 921 17.65 -13.91 -30.06
CA ARG A 921 16.77 -14.63 -29.13
C ARG A 921 15.79 -15.51 -29.90
N LYS A 922 15.16 -14.97 -30.94
CA LYS A 922 14.23 -15.72 -31.80
C LYS A 922 14.92 -16.84 -32.60
N GLU A 923 16.05 -16.56 -33.23
CA GLU A 923 16.79 -17.59 -33.99
C GLU A 923 17.26 -18.75 -33.10
N MET A 924 17.76 -18.44 -31.90
CA MET A 924 18.22 -19.46 -30.94
C MET A 924 17.06 -20.26 -30.34
N HIS A 925 15.88 -19.66 -30.20
CA HIS A 925 14.67 -20.37 -29.86
C HIS A 925 14.26 -21.34 -30.99
N ASP A 926 14.22 -20.86 -32.23
CA ASP A 926 13.74 -21.64 -33.38
C ASP A 926 14.72 -22.73 -33.83
N LEU A 927 15.98 -22.69 -33.37
CA LEU A 927 16.96 -23.75 -33.61
C LEU A 927 16.49 -25.08 -32.98
N GLU A 928 16.33 -26.14 -33.79
CA GLU A 928 15.89 -27.42 -33.27
C GLU A 928 16.95 -28.08 -32.37
N PRO A 929 16.57 -28.65 -31.21
CA PRO A 929 17.51 -29.31 -30.31
C PRO A 929 18.30 -30.48 -30.91
N LYS A 930 17.88 -31.05 -32.05
CA LYS A 930 18.57 -32.17 -32.73
C LYS A 930 19.44 -31.74 -33.92
N GLU A 931 19.15 -30.59 -34.52
CA GLU A 931 19.84 -30.09 -35.72
C GLU A 931 21.06 -29.22 -35.40
N ALA A 932 21.37 -28.99 -34.12
CA ALA A 932 22.54 -28.26 -33.63
C ALA A 932 23.92 -28.74 -34.16
N SER A 933 23.98 -29.92 -34.80
CA SER A 933 25.18 -30.45 -35.47
C SER A 933 25.23 -30.20 -36.99
N ALA A 934 24.23 -29.54 -37.59
CA ALA A 934 24.21 -29.19 -39.01
C ALA A 934 24.56 -27.71 -39.23
N GLU A 935 25.70 -27.45 -39.88
CA GLU A 935 26.37 -26.16 -40.16
C GLU A 935 25.54 -25.06 -40.88
N LYS A 936 24.21 -25.15 -40.97
CA LYS A 936 23.51 -24.62 -42.13
C LYS A 936 22.98 -23.17 -42.10
N LYS A 937 23.18 -22.34 -41.07
CA LYS A 937 22.61 -20.97 -41.10
C LYS A 937 23.36 -19.80 -40.45
N ALA A 938 24.40 -20.01 -39.64
CA ALA A 938 25.10 -18.87 -39.02
C ALA A 938 26.23 -18.37 -39.93
N THR A 939 26.12 -17.11 -40.37
CA THR A 939 27.07 -16.46 -41.29
C THR A 939 28.32 -15.91 -40.60
N SER A 940 28.33 -15.82 -39.26
CA SER A 940 29.44 -15.31 -38.45
C SER A 940 29.99 -16.38 -37.51
N SER A 941 31.26 -16.25 -37.11
CA SER A 941 31.85 -17.08 -36.05
C SER A 941 31.15 -16.83 -34.71
N PHE A 942 31.21 -17.83 -33.82
CA PHE A 942 30.67 -17.73 -32.47
C PHE A 942 31.28 -16.55 -31.72
N SER A 943 32.61 -16.37 -31.80
CA SER A 943 33.29 -15.25 -31.14
C SER A 943 32.74 -13.89 -31.57
N GLN A 944 32.59 -13.69 -32.88
CA GLN A 944 32.11 -12.43 -33.44
C GLN A 944 30.66 -12.17 -33.01
N CYS A 945 29.81 -13.20 -33.04
CA CYS A 945 28.44 -13.10 -32.59
C CYS A 945 28.33 -12.66 -31.12
N VAL A 946 29.17 -13.20 -30.23
CA VAL A 946 29.14 -12.83 -28.81
C VAL A 946 29.59 -11.37 -28.60
N ILE A 947 30.68 -10.95 -29.25
CA ILE A 947 31.21 -9.58 -29.15
C ILE A 947 30.18 -8.57 -29.69
N ASP A 948 29.67 -8.78 -30.89
CA ASP A 948 28.67 -7.91 -31.51
C ASP A 948 27.35 -7.96 -30.74
N GLY A 949 27.00 -9.13 -30.22
CA GLY A 949 25.80 -9.35 -29.42
C GLY A 949 25.79 -8.56 -28.12
N ALA A 950 26.90 -8.55 -27.38
CA ALA A 950 27.02 -7.76 -26.15
C ALA A 950 26.84 -6.26 -26.42
N LYS A 951 27.46 -5.76 -27.50
CA LYS A 951 27.31 -4.36 -27.92
C LYS A 951 25.87 -4.05 -28.35
N LYS A 952 25.29 -4.88 -29.21
CA LYS A 952 23.91 -4.73 -29.72
C LYS A 952 22.89 -4.77 -28.59
N ASN A 953 23.03 -5.67 -27.62
CA ASN A 953 22.12 -5.77 -26.48
C ASN A 953 22.13 -4.50 -25.64
N LYS A 954 23.31 -3.91 -25.42
CA LYS A 954 23.44 -2.64 -24.73
C LYS A 954 22.72 -1.52 -25.47
N GLU A 955 22.95 -1.41 -26.79
CA GLU A 955 22.26 -0.43 -27.64
C GLU A 955 20.72 -0.61 -27.63
N LEU A 956 20.23 -1.84 -27.70
CA LEU A 956 18.79 -2.14 -27.65
C LEU A 956 18.17 -1.77 -26.29
N ARG A 957 18.85 -2.08 -25.18
CA ARG A 957 18.39 -1.74 -23.82
C ARG A 957 18.43 -0.23 -23.56
N GLU A 958 19.42 0.49 -24.10
CA GLU A 958 19.47 1.95 -24.06
C GLU A 958 18.38 2.60 -24.93
N ALA A 959 18.08 2.03 -26.11
CA ALA A 959 17.03 2.51 -27.01
C ALA A 959 15.61 2.19 -26.52
N SER A 960 15.44 1.12 -25.73
CA SER A 960 14.14 0.65 -25.26
C SER A 960 14.21 0.19 -23.79
N PRO A 961 14.46 1.12 -22.85
CA PRO A 961 14.59 0.79 -21.43
C PRO A 961 13.28 0.24 -20.84
N ALA A 962 12.16 0.57 -21.47
CA ALA A 962 10.82 0.11 -21.11
C ALA A 962 10.51 -1.32 -21.57
N ALA A 963 11.27 -1.88 -22.51
CA ALA A 963 10.93 -3.14 -23.14
C ALA A 963 11.42 -4.33 -22.29
N PRO A 964 10.52 -5.11 -21.67
CA PRO A 964 10.91 -6.30 -20.93
C PRO A 964 11.51 -7.37 -21.85
N TYR A 965 10.91 -7.53 -23.04
CA TYR A 965 11.34 -8.44 -24.09
C TYR A 965 11.90 -7.65 -25.27
N LEU A 966 13.06 -8.08 -25.77
CA LEU A 966 13.70 -7.52 -26.94
C LEU A 966 13.93 -8.65 -27.93
N ARG A 967 13.14 -8.70 -28.99
CA ARG A 967 13.20 -9.75 -30.02
C ARG A 967 14.59 -9.93 -30.61
N ASP A 968 15.27 -8.82 -30.87
CA ASP A 968 16.57 -8.76 -31.52
C ASP A 968 17.76 -8.88 -30.56
N GLU A 969 17.48 -9.08 -29.26
CA GLU A 969 18.48 -9.38 -28.23
C GLU A 969 19.27 -10.62 -28.64
N VAL A 970 20.59 -10.54 -28.61
CA VAL A 970 21.48 -11.66 -28.89
C VAL A 970 21.69 -12.45 -27.61
N VAL A 971 21.62 -13.77 -27.72
CA VAL A 971 21.81 -14.67 -26.59
C VAL A 971 22.76 -15.80 -26.95
N VAL A 972 23.44 -16.33 -25.94
CA VAL A 972 24.21 -17.57 -26.05
C VAL A 972 23.36 -18.71 -25.50
N ARG A 973 22.83 -19.55 -26.38
CA ARG A 973 22.12 -20.77 -25.99
C ARG A 973 23.11 -21.89 -25.73
N VAL A 974 22.92 -22.62 -24.63
CA VAL A 974 23.70 -23.82 -24.32
C VAL A 974 22.76 -25.01 -24.20
N ASP A 975 23.02 -26.04 -25.02
CA ASP A 975 22.30 -27.31 -24.99
C ASP A 975 23.15 -28.38 -24.31
N PHE A 976 22.61 -29.00 -23.27
CA PHE A 976 23.23 -30.10 -22.56
C PHE A 976 22.66 -31.44 -23.04
N ARG A 977 23.56 -32.40 -23.31
CA ARG A 977 23.21 -33.75 -23.74
C ARG A 977 24.01 -34.79 -22.97
N SER A 978 23.31 -35.73 -22.36
CA SER A 978 23.91 -36.90 -21.74
C SER A 978 24.56 -37.82 -22.77
N PHE A 979 25.68 -38.45 -22.42
CA PHE A 979 26.13 -39.65 -23.12
C PHE A 979 25.15 -40.81 -22.83
N GLU A 980 24.80 -41.57 -23.87
CA GLU A 980 23.76 -42.60 -23.78
C GLU A 980 24.15 -43.77 -22.88
N LYS A 981 25.44 -44.12 -22.83
CA LYS A 981 25.96 -45.27 -22.09
C LYS A 981 27.29 -44.97 -21.43
N CYS A 982 27.47 -45.44 -20.20
CA CYS A 982 28.76 -45.49 -19.53
C CYS A 982 29.71 -46.41 -20.29
N GLY A 983 31.01 -46.26 -20.08
CA GLY A 983 32.03 -47.17 -20.60
C GLY A 983 32.61 -48.01 -19.47
N LEU A 984 32.79 -49.32 -19.67
CA LEU A 984 33.42 -50.19 -18.67
C LEU A 984 34.48 -51.08 -19.31
N HIS A 985 35.64 -51.15 -18.67
CA HIS A 985 36.66 -52.15 -18.90
C HIS A 985 37.01 -52.81 -17.58
N LEU A 986 37.09 -54.14 -17.56
CA LEU A 986 37.61 -54.90 -16.42
C LEU A 986 38.69 -55.84 -16.91
N LYS A 987 39.85 -55.76 -16.26
CA LYS A 987 40.97 -56.64 -16.52
C LYS A 987 40.72 -57.97 -15.81
N PRO A 988 40.88 -59.13 -16.48
CA PRO A 988 40.79 -60.42 -15.83
C PRO A 988 41.74 -60.52 -14.63
N THR A 989 41.26 -61.02 -13.50
CA THR A 989 42.09 -61.22 -12.30
C THR A 989 42.96 -62.46 -12.47
N SER A 990 44.22 -62.38 -12.03
CA SER A 990 45.13 -63.54 -12.03
C SER A 990 44.98 -64.41 -10.77
N ASN A 991 44.24 -63.94 -9.76
CA ASN A 991 44.02 -64.61 -8.50
C ASN A 991 42.53 -64.51 -8.11
N GLY A 992 41.87 -65.66 -7.93
CA GLY A 992 40.44 -65.72 -7.58
C GLY A 992 40.08 -65.07 -6.25
N ASN A 993 41.05 -64.77 -5.38
CA ASN A 993 40.80 -63.98 -4.17
C ASN A 993 40.62 -62.48 -4.46
N GLU A 994 41.09 -61.98 -5.60
CA GLU A 994 40.91 -60.57 -6.01
C GLU A 994 39.43 -60.25 -6.29
N THR A 995 38.66 -61.22 -6.79
CA THR A 995 37.22 -61.03 -7.07
C THR A 995 36.38 -60.94 -5.78
N ARG A 996 36.96 -61.28 -4.61
CA ARG A 996 36.33 -61.11 -3.30
C ARG A 996 36.58 -59.73 -2.69
N ASN A 997 37.35 -58.86 -3.36
CA ASN A 997 37.54 -57.50 -2.89
C ASN A 997 36.26 -56.69 -3.15
N PRO A 998 35.70 -55.99 -2.15
CA PRO A 998 34.41 -55.30 -2.28
C PRO A 998 34.42 -54.19 -3.36
N VAL A 999 35.55 -53.52 -3.57
CA VAL A 999 35.68 -52.47 -4.60
C VAL A 999 35.70 -53.09 -6.00
N TYR A 1000 36.41 -54.21 -6.16
CA TYR A 1000 36.42 -54.97 -7.42
C TYR A 1000 35.05 -55.58 -7.72
N GLU A 1001 34.41 -56.18 -6.72
CA GLU A 1001 33.06 -56.73 -6.81
C GLU A 1001 32.05 -55.66 -7.23
N THR A 1002 32.16 -54.45 -6.68
CA THR A 1002 31.32 -53.32 -7.08
C THR A 1002 31.50 -53.02 -8.57
N PHE A 1003 32.74 -52.91 -9.06
CA PHE A 1003 33.01 -52.69 -10.48
C PHE A 1003 32.49 -53.83 -11.36
N GLN A 1004 32.63 -55.08 -10.91
CA GLN A 1004 32.13 -56.27 -11.60
C GLN A 1004 30.60 -56.31 -11.66
N SER A 1005 29.92 -55.74 -10.66
CA SER A 1005 28.46 -55.66 -10.59
C SER A 1005 27.87 -54.60 -11.54
N ILE A 1006 28.69 -53.69 -12.07
CA ILE A 1006 28.24 -52.66 -13.00
C ILE A 1006 27.83 -53.30 -14.34
N SER A 1007 26.59 -53.06 -14.73
CA SER A 1007 26.00 -53.54 -15.98
C SER A 1007 25.41 -52.38 -16.80
N GLY A 1008 25.11 -52.62 -18.07
CA GLY A 1008 24.54 -51.61 -18.97
C GLY A 1008 25.55 -50.66 -19.63
N CYS A 1009 26.82 -50.70 -19.24
CA CYS A 1009 27.89 -49.93 -19.88
C CYS A 1009 28.37 -50.58 -21.21
N ARG A 1010 28.83 -49.74 -22.14
CA ARG A 1010 29.55 -50.15 -23.35
C ARG A 1010 30.93 -50.72 -22.94
N SER A 1011 31.28 -51.90 -23.46
CA SER A 1011 32.61 -52.47 -23.27
C SER A 1011 33.67 -51.61 -23.96
N ILE A 1012 34.74 -51.27 -23.26
CA ILE A 1012 35.89 -50.54 -23.81
C ILE A 1012 36.97 -51.56 -24.19
N GLU A 1013 37.28 -51.66 -25.48
CA GLU A 1013 38.34 -52.53 -25.98
C GLU A 1013 39.70 -51.83 -25.87
N LYS A 1014 40.67 -52.49 -25.22
CA LYS A 1014 42.08 -52.07 -25.13
C LYS A 1014 42.26 -50.59 -24.72
N PRO A 1015 41.82 -50.18 -23.52
CA PRO A 1015 41.95 -48.80 -23.05
C PRO A 1015 43.40 -48.28 -23.07
N GLU A 1016 44.38 -49.18 -22.98
CA GLU A 1016 45.81 -48.87 -23.08
C GLU A 1016 46.26 -48.37 -24.47
N LYS A 1017 45.51 -48.69 -25.53
CA LYS A 1017 45.82 -48.30 -26.91
C LYS A 1017 44.95 -47.16 -27.45
N SER A 1018 43.99 -46.67 -26.67
CA SER A 1018 43.12 -45.59 -27.12
C SER A 1018 43.93 -44.30 -27.30
N GLU A 1019 44.02 -43.80 -28.53
CA GLU A 1019 44.67 -42.52 -28.82
C GLU A 1019 43.94 -41.35 -28.16
N GLU A 1020 42.64 -41.51 -27.88
CA GLU A 1020 41.75 -40.50 -27.33
C GLU A 1020 42.07 -40.10 -25.88
N TYR A 1021 42.66 -40.98 -25.06
CA TYR A 1021 42.91 -40.68 -23.65
C TYR A 1021 44.19 -39.87 -23.40
N PRO A 1022 44.17 -38.92 -22.45
CA PRO A 1022 45.38 -38.19 -22.07
C PRO A 1022 46.41 -39.10 -21.41
N GLN A 1023 47.69 -38.75 -21.56
CA GLN A 1023 48.82 -39.58 -21.10
C GLN A 1023 48.68 -40.01 -19.64
N ARG A 1024 48.20 -39.12 -18.77
CA ARG A 1024 48.00 -39.42 -17.35
C ARG A 1024 47.03 -40.59 -17.08
N ILE A 1025 46.01 -40.76 -17.91
CA ILE A 1025 45.09 -41.91 -17.83
C ILE A 1025 45.77 -43.15 -18.37
N LYS A 1026 46.46 -43.02 -19.52
CA LYS A 1026 47.25 -44.12 -20.12
C LYS A 1026 48.27 -44.68 -19.13
N ASP A 1027 49.01 -43.83 -18.42
CA ASP A 1027 49.99 -44.23 -17.41
C ASP A 1027 49.35 -45.05 -16.27
N LYS A 1028 48.14 -44.66 -15.86
CA LYS A 1028 47.37 -45.34 -14.80
C LYS A 1028 46.78 -46.67 -15.27
N VAL A 1029 46.32 -46.75 -16.52
CA VAL A 1029 45.82 -47.98 -17.15
C VAL A 1029 46.97 -48.96 -17.43
N ASN A 1030 48.15 -48.45 -17.77
CA ASN A 1030 49.37 -49.25 -17.99
C ASN A 1030 50.08 -49.68 -16.70
N SER A 1031 49.60 -49.20 -15.54
CA SER A 1031 50.20 -49.55 -14.25
C SER A 1031 49.98 -51.05 -13.93
N LYS A 1032 50.91 -51.66 -13.19
CA LYS A 1032 50.77 -53.04 -12.71
C LYS A 1032 49.53 -53.23 -11.81
N GLY A 1033 49.09 -52.16 -11.15
CA GLY A 1033 47.94 -52.15 -10.24
C GLY A 1033 46.58 -51.99 -10.92
N TYR A 1034 46.53 -51.67 -12.21
CA TYR A 1034 45.27 -51.48 -12.92
C TYR A 1034 44.41 -52.74 -12.94
N ARG A 1035 43.11 -52.59 -12.64
CA ARG A 1035 42.11 -53.67 -12.69
C ARG A 1035 40.83 -53.30 -13.41
N GLY A 1036 40.51 -52.01 -13.59
CA GLY A 1036 39.32 -51.62 -14.34
C GLY A 1036 39.24 -50.11 -14.61
N LEU A 1037 38.46 -49.75 -15.61
CA LEU A 1037 38.18 -48.37 -16.02
C LEU A 1037 36.66 -48.21 -16.18
N LEU A 1038 36.10 -47.20 -15.53
CA LEU A 1038 34.71 -46.78 -15.67
C LEU A 1038 34.67 -45.36 -16.22
N LEU A 1039 33.93 -45.15 -17.30
CA LEU A 1039 33.61 -43.84 -17.88
C LEU A 1039 32.17 -43.49 -17.53
N GLY A 1040 31.98 -42.25 -17.08
CA GLY A 1040 30.69 -41.72 -16.71
C GLY A 1040 29.73 -41.56 -17.89
N SER A 1041 28.45 -41.56 -17.57
CA SER A 1041 27.33 -41.25 -18.46
C SER A 1041 26.22 -40.63 -17.63
N GLY A 1042 25.26 -39.96 -18.26
CA GLY A 1042 24.26 -39.19 -17.51
C GLY A 1042 24.69 -37.73 -17.38
N MET A 1043 23.71 -36.88 -17.12
CA MET A 1043 23.95 -35.52 -16.65
C MET A 1043 23.76 -35.48 -15.13
N PRO A 1044 24.31 -34.46 -14.44
CA PRO A 1044 23.96 -34.18 -13.06
C PRO A 1044 22.44 -34.10 -12.85
N ASP A 1045 21.99 -34.60 -11.70
CA ASP A 1045 20.60 -34.40 -11.27
C ASP A 1045 20.29 -32.91 -11.12
N GLU A 1046 19.06 -32.56 -11.49
CA GLU A 1046 18.52 -31.20 -11.47
C GLU A 1046 19.19 -30.24 -12.48
N MET A 1047 19.97 -30.75 -13.44
CA MET A 1047 20.55 -29.94 -14.51
C MET A 1047 19.51 -29.57 -15.57
N LEU A 1048 19.51 -28.30 -16.01
CA LEU A 1048 18.68 -27.88 -17.15
C LEU A 1048 19.24 -28.43 -18.46
N PHE A 1049 18.37 -28.92 -19.34
CA PHE A 1049 18.78 -29.37 -20.69
C PHE A 1049 19.18 -28.20 -21.60
N GLU A 1050 18.63 -27.02 -21.34
CA GLU A 1050 18.83 -25.81 -22.13
C GLU A 1050 18.93 -24.61 -21.19
N ILE A 1051 19.90 -23.75 -21.43
CA ILE A 1051 20.04 -22.45 -20.76
C ILE A 1051 20.37 -21.35 -21.76
N VAL A 1052 20.15 -20.11 -21.33
CA VAL A 1052 20.39 -18.90 -22.10
C VAL A 1052 21.33 -18.00 -21.30
N ILE A 1053 22.45 -17.61 -21.89
CA ILE A 1053 23.49 -16.78 -21.28
C ILE A 1053 23.52 -15.43 -22.01
N ASP A 1054 23.66 -14.34 -21.26
CA ASP A 1054 23.91 -13.01 -21.81
C ASP A 1054 25.33 -12.96 -22.42
N PRO A 1055 25.51 -12.52 -23.66
CA PRO A 1055 26.84 -12.39 -24.27
C PRO A 1055 27.84 -11.60 -23.42
N GLU A 1056 27.38 -10.59 -22.67
CA GLU A 1056 28.24 -9.84 -21.74
C GLU A 1056 28.78 -10.73 -20.62
N ASP A 1057 27.93 -11.56 -20.02
CA ASP A 1057 28.31 -12.47 -18.94
C ASP A 1057 29.28 -13.55 -19.46
N PHE A 1058 29.13 -13.96 -20.73
CA PHE A 1058 30.07 -14.85 -21.40
C PHE A 1058 31.46 -14.21 -21.57
N LEU A 1059 31.52 -12.97 -22.08
CA LEU A 1059 32.80 -12.25 -22.28
C LEU A 1059 33.53 -11.97 -20.97
N GLN A 1060 32.80 -11.80 -19.86
CA GLN A 1060 33.42 -11.60 -18.54
C GLN A 1060 34.23 -12.83 -18.07
N GLU A 1061 33.83 -14.04 -18.47
CA GLU A 1061 34.52 -15.30 -18.11
C GLU A 1061 35.45 -15.82 -19.21
N VAL A 1062 35.09 -15.59 -20.47
CA VAL A 1062 35.83 -16.04 -21.66
C VAL A 1062 36.19 -14.81 -22.49
N PRO A 1063 37.40 -14.24 -22.30
CA PRO A 1063 37.84 -13.08 -23.07
C PRO A 1063 38.08 -13.49 -24.51
N LEU A 1064 37.17 -13.09 -25.39
CA LEU A 1064 37.28 -13.27 -26.84
C LEU A 1064 37.97 -12.04 -27.42
N GLU A 1065 38.92 -12.28 -28.33
CA GLU A 1065 39.67 -11.24 -29.05
C GLU A 1065 39.24 -11.19 -30.51
#